data_AF-E1L7E8-F1
#
_entry.id   AF-E1L7E8-F1
#
_cell.length_a   1.000
_cell.length_b   1.000
_cell.length_c   1.000
_cell.angle_alpha   90.00
_cell.angle_beta   90.00
_cell.angle_gamma   90.00
#
_symmetry.space_group_name_H-M   'P 1'
#
loop_
_entity.id
_entity.type
_entity.pdbx_description
1 polymer ?
#
loop_
_entity_poly.entity_id
_entity_poly.type
_entity_poly.pdbx_seq_one_letter_code
_entity_poly.pdbx_strand_id
1 'polypeptide(L)'
;MLFKKTYKLATMLAVMGALTGHAASDIDLNSIGYFSFTPLPAELQAQKDTLLLSDSPEYVGPVGGVLSAGSINGKGRIYFYHVNEMAEPHKIAIILENTGNEPNGIAVFRELKSIATSDYFAAGRDLSRKELEQPLTDKSLYSFVMPPKSRQLVFTDLEHSPIPKDALFTGIVDLQTSAPVFARVMMIPMNLNSIESSYWVNNLPIDHVRLRGTFTGAEREMAVTKEYNTTLGGAYVELGNDREDRFVEGVDELDNKAYVKDSGNYGISYTVKIPTSGEDPFRLYFNPLGGGYSGSFTVKAQRRWQKAPSESMTYHIGGDDGLMALGHNTVLDSRYMGNYYGGDTLTIDFMPAGASNLPVRFLLIPEALANPQYARILATNEAGQRALEAEAQKEAAEAAKKVAIEEKYVAAKTQKEEQAHQLAEAAKLAAEKAAAAHKAAQDRQAELDKRDAEEQAKLKAKADAAAERARAKAEADRQLAEQKAKADAQKAEAARIAAEQKAKDDAAKAESARIAAEQKAKADAQKAEAARIAAEQAAREKAEREQAAREAAEQKAREYAAKLEAQRLEAQRKAEEERILAEQRAEAARIEAEHKAAEQAAKNEAERQEAARKAEAARQEAARRAEEKRKAAEAKAEADRIAAEAKRTEEARKAEEARQEALRKAEMARQEAARKAEEERLAAIERAQEEARKAEEARQREEARRVEATRQAEEARLAAIAEAARQAEEARIREENRAAEAARKAERERIAKEQAEAARKAEEARQLAEKRYREYEIAQEQAKEARRRADIQREAQKKAAQRAEEIRLAAQRQIIAKRNAEIARQKLAEEREAARIAAQGGKRRSFAELDDVNTSADQDEDTTQNAVSIDQLTRKQQ
;
A
#
# COMPACT_ATOMS: atom_id res chain seq x y z
N MET A 1 41.50 15.80 -28.75
CA MET A 1 40.19 15.10 -28.57
C MET A 1 40.27 13.89 -27.63
N LEU A 2 41.31 13.05 -27.67
CA LEU A 2 41.40 11.87 -26.77
C LEU A 2 41.44 12.24 -25.27
N PHE A 3 42.15 13.29 -24.88
CA PHE A 3 42.25 13.75 -23.48
C PHE A 3 40.90 14.15 -22.85
N LYS A 4 39.98 14.76 -23.61
CA LYS A 4 38.64 15.13 -23.11
C LYS A 4 37.75 13.91 -22.82
N LYS A 5 37.96 12.78 -23.53
CA LYS A 5 37.17 11.55 -23.35
C LYS A 5 37.66 10.71 -22.17
N THR A 6 38.98 10.62 -21.96
CA THR A 6 39.56 9.85 -20.84
C THR A 6 39.33 10.52 -19.48
N TYR A 7 39.37 11.85 -19.41
CA TYR A 7 39.11 12.56 -18.14
C TYR A 7 37.64 12.51 -17.72
N LYS A 8 36.68 12.69 -18.65
CA LYS A 8 35.24 12.53 -18.35
C LYS A 8 34.93 11.15 -17.76
N LEU A 9 35.55 10.09 -18.29
CA LEU A 9 35.42 8.73 -17.79
C LEU A 9 36.01 8.57 -16.37
N ALA A 10 37.16 9.20 -16.09
CA ALA A 10 37.79 9.17 -14.77
C ALA A 10 36.99 9.94 -13.70
N THR A 11 36.40 11.09 -14.05
CA THR A 11 35.47 11.82 -13.15
C THR A 11 34.19 11.03 -12.87
N MET A 12 33.62 10.35 -13.88
CA MET A 12 32.50 9.42 -13.66
C MET A 12 32.86 8.27 -12.71
N LEU A 13 34.05 7.67 -12.86
CA LEU A 13 34.52 6.57 -12.01
C LEU A 13 34.81 7.03 -10.57
N ALA A 14 35.34 8.24 -10.38
CA ALA A 14 35.55 8.82 -9.05
C ALA A 14 34.23 9.16 -8.33
N VAL A 15 33.20 9.59 -9.09
CA VAL A 15 31.83 9.79 -8.58
C VAL A 15 31.17 8.44 -8.23
N MET A 16 31.33 7.40 -9.07
CA MET A 16 30.88 6.04 -8.76
C MET A 16 31.52 5.46 -7.49
N GLY A 17 32.80 5.75 -7.23
CA GLY A 17 33.50 5.29 -6.02
C GLY A 17 33.07 5.99 -4.73
N ALA A 18 32.52 7.22 -4.80
CA ALA A 18 32.00 7.95 -3.64
C ALA A 18 30.51 7.66 -3.36
N LEU A 19 29.77 7.15 -4.34
CA LEU A 19 28.36 6.76 -4.26
C LEU A 19 28.12 5.47 -3.46
N THR A 20 29.15 4.64 -3.26
CA THR A 20 29.04 3.37 -2.51
C THR A 20 29.21 3.52 -0.99
N GLY A 21 29.52 4.73 -0.49
CA GLY A 21 29.90 4.95 0.91
C GLY A 21 28.99 5.87 1.74
N HIS A 22 27.96 6.49 1.16
CA HIS A 22 27.02 7.33 1.91
C HIS A 22 25.82 6.47 2.32
N ALA A 23 25.64 6.27 3.63
CA ALA A 23 24.56 5.46 4.18
C ALA A 23 23.20 5.87 3.59
N ALA A 24 22.50 4.92 2.98
CA ALA A 24 21.11 5.04 2.61
C ALA A 24 20.31 5.39 3.87
N SER A 25 19.84 6.63 3.98
CA SER A 25 19.01 7.08 5.09
C SER A 25 17.80 7.83 4.55
N ASP A 26 16.68 7.68 5.26
CA ASP A 26 15.50 8.51 5.05
C ASP A 26 15.90 9.99 5.19
N ILE A 27 15.24 10.85 4.42
CA ILE A 27 15.60 12.27 4.32
C ILE A 27 14.66 13.12 5.17
N ASP A 28 15.22 14.13 5.85
CA ASP A 28 14.42 15.15 6.52
C ASP A 28 13.81 16.08 5.47
N LEU A 29 12.58 15.77 5.05
CA LEU A 29 11.82 16.52 4.05
C LEU A 29 11.63 18.00 4.43
N ASN A 30 11.57 18.34 5.73
CA ASN A 30 11.46 19.74 6.14
C ASN A 30 12.74 20.51 5.84
N SER A 31 13.91 19.89 6.07
CA SER A 31 15.21 20.54 5.88
C SER A 31 15.52 20.90 4.42
N ILE A 32 14.92 20.20 3.47
CA ILE A 32 15.14 20.39 2.03
C ILE A 32 14.02 21.20 1.36
N GLY A 33 13.10 21.77 2.14
CA GLY A 33 12.02 22.61 1.61
C GLY A 33 10.99 21.83 0.80
N TYR A 34 10.60 20.63 1.22
CA TYR A 34 9.65 19.75 0.53
C TYR A 34 8.40 20.45 -0.04
N PHE A 35 7.87 21.47 0.63
CA PHE A 35 6.70 22.24 0.18
C PHE A 35 6.92 23.04 -1.12
N SER A 36 8.16 23.16 -1.59
CA SER A 36 8.49 23.80 -2.87
C SER A 36 8.72 22.80 -4.01
N PHE A 37 8.46 21.50 -3.80
CA PHE A 37 8.67 20.51 -4.86
C PHE A 37 7.66 20.68 -5.99
N THR A 38 8.13 20.47 -7.22
CA THR A 38 7.29 20.61 -8.41
C THR A 38 6.35 19.40 -8.55
N PRO A 39 5.02 19.60 -8.65
CA PRO A 39 4.12 18.49 -8.96
C PRO A 39 4.34 17.99 -10.38
N LEU A 40 4.35 16.67 -10.53
CA LEU A 40 4.35 15.95 -11.80
C LEU A 40 3.07 15.09 -11.86
N PRO A 41 1.95 15.66 -12.33
CA PRO A 41 0.70 14.93 -12.47
C PRO A 41 0.89 13.68 -13.33
N ALA A 42 0.43 12.54 -12.83
CA ALA A 42 0.31 11.32 -13.61
C ALA A 42 -1.10 11.25 -14.21
N GLU A 43 -1.18 11.00 -15.52
CA GLU A 43 -2.44 10.90 -16.26
C GLU A 43 -2.75 9.45 -16.61
N LEU A 44 -4.03 9.07 -16.50
CA LEU A 44 -4.53 7.76 -16.88
C LEU A 44 -4.37 7.54 -18.40
N GLN A 45 -3.59 6.53 -18.78
CA GLN A 45 -3.37 6.14 -20.17
C GLN A 45 -4.30 5.00 -20.59
N ALA A 46 -4.47 4.01 -19.72
CA ALA A 46 -5.36 2.89 -19.96
C ALA A 46 -5.90 2.31 -18.65
N GLN A 47 -7.13 1.81 -18.73
CA GLN A 47 -7.80 1.10 -17.65
C GLN A 47 -8.47 -0.13 -18.27
N LYS A 48 -8.06 -1.32 -17.84
CA LYS A 48 -8.39 -2.59 -18.51
C LYS A 48 -8.95 -3.60 -17.52
N ASP A 49 -9.68 -4.56 -18.08
CA ASP A 49 -10.17 -5.77 -17.42
C ASP A 49 -11.18 -5.53 -16.28
N THR A 50 -11.95 -6.56 -15.93
CA THR A 50 -12.96 -6.48 -14.87
C THR A 50 -12.31 -6.69 -13.50
N LEU A 51 -12.68 -5.92 -12.50
CA LEU A 51 -12.33 -6.17 -11.10
C LEU A 51 -13.60 -6.48 -10.31
N LEU A 52 -13.69 -7.68 -9.73
CA LEU A 52 -14.64 -8.00 -8.68
C LEU A 52 -13.95 -7.81 -7.32
N LEU A 53 -14.33 -6.75 -6.62
CA LEU A 53 -13.84 -6.41 -5.29
C LEU A 53 -14.78 -6.97 -4.22
N SER A 54 -14.21 -7.70 -3.27
CA SER A 54 -14.88 -8.25 -2.10
C SER A 54 -14.18 -7.74 -0.84
N ASP A 55 -14.66 -6.63 -0.29
CA ASP A 55 -14.10 -6.01 0.93
C ASP A 55 -15.21 -5.39 1.82
N SER A 56 -16.48 -5.70 1.54
CA SER A 56 -17.59 -5.25 2.40
C SER A 56 -18.69 -6.32 2.52
N PRO A 57 -19.01 -6.82 3.72
CA PRO A 57 -18.49 -6.38 5.01
C PRO A 57 -17.02 -6.80 5.20
N GLU A 58 -16.13 -5.88 5.57
CA GLU A 58 -14.71 -6.20 5.86
C GLU A 58 -14.60 -7.16 7.05
N TYR A 59 -15.39 -6.90 8.09
CA TYR A 59 -15.46 -7.70 9.31
C TYR A 59 -16.66 -8.64 9.25
N VAL A 60 -16.40 -9.93 9.12
CA VAL A 60 -17.42 -10.95 8.87
C VAL A 60 -17.86 -11.59 10.18
N GLY A 61 -19.01 -11.17 10.69
CA GLY A 61 -19.64 -11.73 11.90
C GLY A 61 -21.07 -11.23 12.10
N PRO A 62 -21.90 -11.91 12.93
CA PRO A 62 -21.61 -13.13 13.69
C PRO A 62 -21.80 -14.43 12.87
N VAL A 63 -22.23 -14.35 11.61
CA VAL A 63 -22.45 -15.49 10.72
C VAL A 63 -21.81 -15.26 9.35
N GLY A 64 -21.29 -16.31 8.75
CA GLY A 64 -20.72 -16.29 7.40
C GLY A 64 -21.81 -16.24 6.31
N GLY A 65 -21.39 -15.98 5.07
CA GLY A 65 -22.29 -15.87 3.93
C GLY A 65 -21.58 -15.42 2.66
N VAL A 66 -22.36 -14.93 1.69
CA VAL A 66 -21.81 -14.33 0.47
C VAL A 66 -21.32 -12.93 0.78
N LEU A 67 -20.03 -12.70 0.53
CA LEU A 67 -19.34 -11.45 0.78
C LEU A 67 -19.45 -10.53 -0.43
N SER A 68 -19.27 -11.07 -1.62
CA SER A 68 -19.38 -10.33 -2.89
C SER A 68 -19.80 -11.26 -4.01
N ALA A 69 -20.50 -10.72 -5.00
CA ALA A 69 -20.74 -11.42 -6.25
C ALA A 69 -20.89 -10.43 -7.40
N GLY A 70 -20.48 -10.86 -8.59
CA GLY A 70 -20.55 -10.02 -9.77
C GLY A 70 -20.20 -10.76 -11.06
N SER A 71 -20.51 -10.12 -12.18
CA SER A 71 -20.34 -10.68 -13.52
C SER A 71 -18.95 -10.34 -14.08
N ILE A 72 -18.20 -11.36 -14.51
CA ILE A 72 -16.90 -11.21 -15.19
C ILE A 72 -17.05 -11.66 -16.64
N ASN A 73 -16.63 -10.83 -17.58
CA ASN A 73 -16.65 -11.15 -19.01
C ASN A 73 -15.31 -10.81 -19.67
N GLY A 74 -14.67 -11.80 -20.27
CA GLY A 74 -13.30 -11.66 -20.77
C GLY A 74 -12.30 -11.78 -19.63
N LYS A 75 -11.26 -10.95 -19.64
CA LYS A 75 -10.26 -10.91 -18.57
C LYS A 75 -10.83 -10.22 -17.32
N GLY A 76 -10.57 -10.81 -16.17
CA GLY A 76 -10.92 -10.19 -14.91
C GLY A 76 -10.15 -10.73 -13.71
N ARG A 77 -10.22 -9.96 -12.64
CA ARG A 77 -9.64 -10.22 -11.34
C ARG A 77 -10.74 -10.31 -10.29
N ILE A 78 -10.60 -11.27 -9.39
CA ILE A 78 -11.32 -11.30 -8.12
C ILE A 78 -10.31 -10.93 -7.03
N TYR A 79 -10.56 -9.84 -6.31
CA TYR A 79 -9.79 -9.45 -5.13
C TYR A 79 -10.68 -9.58 -3.89
N PHE A 80 -10.21 -10.25 -2.85
CA PHE A 80 -10.93 -10.37 -1.59
C PHE A 80 -10.07 -9.94 -0.41
N TYR A 81 -10.69 -9.31 0.59
CA TYR A 81 -10.05 -8.82 1.81
C TYR A 81 -11.09 -8.88 2.94
N HIS A 82 -10.92 -9.81 3.90
CA HIS A 82 -11.91 -10.05 4.95
C HIS A 82 -11.27 -10.46 6.28
N VAL A 83 -11.81 -9.96 7.38
CA VAL A 83 -11.52 -10.38 8.75
C VAL A 83 -12.59 -11.35 9.22
N ASN A 84 -12.19 -12.47 9.82
CA ASN A 84 -13.13 -13.38 10.44
C ASN A 84 -13.47 -12.93 11.87
N GLU A 85 -14.67 -12.40 12.13
CA GLU A 85 -15.15 -12.08 13.49
C GLU A 85 -15.97 -13.22 14.13
N MET A 86 -16.16 -14.33 13.44
CA MET A 86 -16.88 -15.49 13.97
C MET A 86 -16.05 -16.20 15.03
N ALA A 87 -16.72 -16.91 15.94
CA ALA A 87 -16.06 -17.60 17.05
C ALA A 87 -15.14 -18.74 16.58
N GLU A 88 -15.53 -19.42 15.51
CA GLU A 88 -14.82 -20.57 14.95
C GLU A 88 -14.06 -20.17 13.66
N PRO A 89 -12.98 -20.90 13.31
CA PRO A 89 -12.31 -20.70 12.03
C PRO A 89 -13.24 -20.92 10.83
N HIS A 90 -13.13 -20.03 9.85
CA HIS A 90 -13.86 -20.10 8.57
C HIS A 90 -12.89 -20.15 7.40
N LYS A 91 -13.39 -20.45 6.20
CA LYS A 91 -12.64 -20.40 4.94
C LYS A 91 -13.30 -19.46 3.95
N ILE A 92 -12.51 -18.94 3.01
CA ILE A 92 -13.03 -18.31 1.80
C ILE A 92 -13.32 -19.39 0.75
N ALA A 93 -14.39 -19.23 0.00
CA ALA A 93 -14.70 -20.02 -1.19
C ALA A 93 -15.07 -19.10 -2.36
N ILE A 94 -14.55 -19.40 -3.55
CA ILE A 94 -14.84 -18.64 -4.78
C ILE A 94 -15.55 -19.56 -5.77
N ILE A 95 -16.82 -19.28 -6.01
CA ILE A 95 -17.67 -20.06 -6.90
C ILE A 95 -17.91 -19.28 -8.19
N LEU A 96 -17.56 -19.88 -9.31
CA LEU A 96 -17.98 -19.41 -10.62
C LEU A 96 -19.30 -20.09 -11.00
N GLU A 97 -20.23 -19.34 -11.56
CA GLU A 97 -21.55 -19.80 -11.98
C GLU A 97 -21.78 -19.41 -13.44
N ASN A 98 -21.95 -20.43 -14.30
CA ASN A 98 -22.35 -20.21 -15.68
C ASN A 98 -23.88 -20.10 -15.75
N THR A 99 -24.38 -18.86 -15.71
CA THR A 99 -25.81 -18.57 -15.81
C THR A 99 -26.34 -18.66 -17.24
N GLY A 100 -25.46 -18.83 -18.24
CA GLY A 100 -25.82 -18.96 -19.65
C GLY A 100 -26.45 -20.31 -20.00
N ASN A 101 -26.93 -20.39 -21.24
CA ASN A 101 -27.45 -21.63 -21.83
C ASN A 101 -26.40 -22.37 -22.67
N GLU A 102 -25.23 -21.76 -22.87
CA GLU A 102 -24.11 -22.32 -23.63
C GLU A 102 -22.93 -22.65 -22.71
N PRO A 103 -22.04 -23.58 -23.11
CA PRO A 103 -20.79 -23.82 -22.40
C PRO A 103 -19.92 -22.56 -22.33
N ASN A 104 -19.22 -22.36 -21.21
CA ASN A 104 -18.32 -21.21 -21.01
C ASN A 104 -16.90 -21.71 -20.71
N GLY A 105 -15.93 -21.32 -21.53
CA GLY A 105 -14.52 -21.62 -21.32
C GLY A 105 -13.91 -20.69 -20.28
N ILE A 106 -13.29 -21.27 -19.26
CA ILE A 106 -12.61 -20.55 -18.18
C ILE A 106 -11.13 -20.93 -18.19
N ALA A 107 -10.26 -19.92 -18.11
CA ALA A 107 -8.83 -20.09 -17.90
C ALA A 107 -8.41 -19.27 -16.67
N VAL A 108 -7.77 -19.90 -15.69
CA VAL A 108 -7.24 -19.24 -14.50
C VAL A 108 -5.74 -19.06 -14.69
N PHE A 109 -5.23 -17.84 -14.50
CA PHE A 109 -3.84 -17.46 -14.78
C PHE A 109 -3.02 -17.23 -13.52
N ARG A 110 -3.67 -16.86 -12.42
CA ARG A 110 -2.98 -16.58 -11.16
C ARG A 110 -3.92 -16.77 -9.98
N GLU A 111 -3.39 -17.36 -8.92
CA GLU A 111 -4.07 -17.54 -7.63
C GLU A 111 -3.08 -17.17 -6.52
N LEU A 112 -3.37 -16.11 -5.77
CA LEU A 112 -2.52 -15.62 -4.69
C LEU A 112 -3.35 -15.45 -3.42
N LYS A 113 -2.77 -15.83 -2.28
CA LYS A 113 -3.36 -15.59 -0.95
C LYS A 113 -2.29 -15.08 0.01
N SER A 114 -2.68 -14.21 0.93
CA SER A 114 -1.85 -13.82 2.06
C SER A 114 -1.77 -14.95 3.09
N ILE A 115 -0.89 -14.79 4.08
CA ILE A 115 -1.09 -15.44 5.37
C ILE A 115 -2.36 -14.90 6.05
N ALA A 116 -3.04 -15.73 6.84
CA ALA A 116 -4.10 -15.27 7.75
C ALA A 116 -3.44 -14.75 9.03
N THR A 117 -3.67 -13.48 9.39
CA THR A 117 -2.97 -12.84 10.51
C THR A 117 -3.79 -11.71 11.15
N SER A 118 -3.61 -11.49 12.44
CA SER A 118 -4.17 -10.33 13.14
C SER A 118 -3.38 -9.03 12.87
N ASP A 119 -2.23 -9.11 12.20
CA ASP A 119 -1.48 -7.94 11.70
C ASP A 119 -1.94 -7.63 10.27
N TYR A 120 -2.87 -6.68 10.15
CA TYR A 120 -3.52 -6.38 8.88
C TYR A 120 -2.57 -5.79 7.84
N PHE A 121 -1.59 -4.99 8.29
CA PHE A 121 -0.52 -4.51 7.42
C PHE A 121 0.34 -5.65 6.90
N ALA A 122 0.64 -6.67 7.71
CA ALA A 122 1.40 -7.82 7.25
C ALA A 122 0.65 -8.63 6.17
N ALA A 123 -0.67 -8.81 6.29
CA ALA A 123 -1.45 -9.53 5.28
C ALA A 123 -1.50 -8.76 3.94
N GLY A 124 -1.77 -7.44 4.00
CA GLY A 124 -1.76 -6.56 2.82
C GLY A 124 -0.39 -6.50 2.14
N ARG A 125 0.69 -6.34 2.93
CA ARG A 125 2.08 -6.34 2.45
C ARG A 125 2.46 -7.66 1.80
N ASP A 126 2.08 -8.79 2.39
CA ASP A 126 2.38 -10.12 1.85
C ASP A 126 1.73 -10.35 0.49
N LEU A 127 0.45 -9.99 0.32
CA LEU A 127 -0.23 -10.10 -0.96
C LEU A 127 0.36 -9.16 -2.02
N SER A 128 0.61 -7.89 -1.64
CA SER A 128 1.24 -6.88 -2.52
C SER A 128 2.62 -7.34 -3.02
N ARG A 129 3.44 -7.96 -2.14
CA ARG A 129 4.72 -8.57 -2.52
C ARG A 129 4.53 -9.72 -3.50
N LYS A 130 3.66 -10.69 -3.17
CA LYS A 130 3.41 -11.87 -4.00
C LYS A 130 2.92 -11.51 -5.40
N GLU A 131 2.12 -10.46 -5.54
CA GLU A 131 1.64 -9.96 -6.83
C GLU A 131 2.79 -9.53 -7.75
N LEU A 132 3.81 -8.87 -7.20
CA LEU A 132 5.00 -8.42 -7.94
C LEU A 132 6.01 -9.55 -8.20
N GLU A 133 6.20 -10.45 -7.23
CA GLU A 133 7.12 -11.59 -7.36
C GLU A 133 6.58 -12.68 -8.29
N GLN A 134 5.26 -12.76 -8.45
CA GLN A 134 4.56 -13.69 -9.33
C GLN A 134 3.74 -12.91 -10.35
N PRO A 135 4.40 -12.21 -11.30
CA PRO A 135 3.71 -11.39 -12.28
C PRO A 135 2.80 -12.26 -13.15
N LEU A 136 1.69 -11.66 -13.59
CA LEU A 136 0.73 -12.33 -14.48
C LEU A 136 1.44 -12.76 -15.78
N THR A 137 1.20 -14.00 -16.22
CA THR A 137 1.77 -14.54 -17.46
C THR A 137 0.67 -14.94 -18.44
N ASP A 138 0.99 -15.04 -19.73
CA ASP A 138 0.05 -15.52 -20.75
C ASP A 138 -0.28 -17.02 -20.64
N LYS A 139 0.36 -17.74 -19.72
CA LYS A 139 0.14 -19.16 -19.50
C LYS A 139 -0.87 -19.35 -18.37
N SER A 140 -1.98 -20.01 -18.66
CA SER A 140 -2.95 -20.41 -17.62
C SER A 140 -2.35 -21.45 -16.67
N LEU A 141 -2.66 -21.33 -15.38
CA LEU A 141 -2.40 -22.36 -14.37
C LEU A 141 -3.21 -23.61 -14.67
N TYR A 142 -4.49 -23.41 -14.99
CA TYR A 142 -5.40 -24.45 -15.47
C TYR A 142 -6.56 -23.83 -16.24
N SER A 143 -7.26 -24.66 -17.02
CA SER A 143 -8.45 -24.25 -17.76
C SER A 143 -9.48 -25.38 -17.79
N PHE A 144 -10.74 -25.01 -17.93
CA PHE A 144 -11.87 -25.94 -17.98
C PHE A 144 -13.04 -25.32 -18.72
N VAL A 145 -14.01 -26.15 -19.12
CA VAL A 145 -15.26 -25.69 -19.74
C VAL A 145 -16.39 -25.94 -18.75
N MET A 146 -17.09 -24.87 -18.38
CA MET A 146 -18.28 -24.93 -17.54
C MET A 146 -19.51 -25.28 -18.39
N PRO A 147 -20.24 -26.36 -18.08
CA PRO A 147 -21.55 -26.62 -18.70
C PRO A 147 -22.55 -25.47 -18.46
N PRO A 148 -23.61 -25.37 -19.27
CA PRO A 148 -24.72 -24.47 -18.98
C PRO A 148 -25.30 -24.70 -17.58
N LYS A 149 -25.69 -23.62 -16.89
CA LYS A 149 -26.33 -23.66 -15.56
C LYS A 149 -25.52 -24.40 -14.48
N SER A 150 -24.20 -24.43 -14.60
CA SER A 150 -23.30 -25.12 -13.67
C SER A 150 -22.60 -24.15 -12.73
N ARG A 151 -22.08 -24.69 -11.61
CA ARG A 151 -21.22 -24.00 -10.66
C ARG A 151 -19.93 -24.77 -10.48
N GLN A 152 -18.82 -24.04 -10.35
CA GLN A 152 -17.49 -24.62 -10.16
C GLN A 152 -16.72 -23.81 -9.12
N LEU A 153 -16.09 -24.51 -8.18
CA LEU A 153 -15.12 -23.92 -7.26
C LEU A 153 -13.79 -23.66 -7.98
N VAL A 154 -13.22 -22.48 -7.77
CA VAL A 154 -11.85 -22.13 -8.19
C VAL A 154 -11.00 -21.80 -6.96
N PHE A 155 -9.68 -21.82 -7.12
CA PHE A 155 -8.74 -21.64 -6.01
C PHE A 155 -8.97 -22.64 -4.87
N THR A 156 -8.92 -23.93 -5.20
CA THR A 156 -9.28 -25.05 -4.29
C THR A 156 -8.41 -25.14 -3.04
N ASP A 157 -7.21 -24.55 -3.06
CA ASP A 157 -6.34 -24.41 -1.89
C ASP A 157 -7.00 -23.59 -0.75
N LEU A 158 -7.97 -22.73 -1.07
CA LEU A 158 -8.76 -22.01 -0.06
C LEU A 158 -9.63 -22.94 0.80
N GLU A 159 -10.00 -24.14 0.32
CA GLU A 159 -10.78 -25.13 1.10
C GLU A 159 -10.07 -25.57 2.39
N HIS A 160 -8.74 -25.52 2.37
CA HIS A 160 -7.87 -26.00 3.44
C HIS A 160 -7.15 -24.84 4.15
N SER A 161 -7.64 -23.61 3.96
CA SER A 161 -7.05 -22.39 4.51
C SER A 161 -7.93 -21.83 5.62
N PRO A 162 -7.80 -22.31 6.86
CA PRO A 162 -8.57 -21.79 7.99
C PRO A 162 -8.14 -20.36 8.30
N ILE A 163 -9.13 -19.51 8.53
CA ILE A 163 -8.97 -18.12 8.95
C ILE A 163 -9.40 -18.06 10.42
N PRO A 164 -8.46 -17.96 11.37
CA PRO A 164 -8.80 -17.84 12.78
C PRO A 164 -9.63 -16.60 13.06
N LYS A 165 -10.32 -16.57 14.20
CA LYS A 165 -10.97 -15.37 14.70
C LYS A 165 -9.99 -14.19 14.75
N ASP A 166 -10.48 -13.00 14.40
CA ASP A 166 -9.80 -11.71 14.35
C ASP A 166 -8.64 -11.63 13.34
N ALA A 167 -8.43 -12.69 12.54
CA ALA A 167 -7.42 -12.71 11.50
C ALA A 167 -7.98 -12.16 10.17
N LEU A 168 -7.21 -11.29 9.55
CA LEU A 168 -7.41 -10.84 8.19
C LEU A 168 -6.85 -11.87 7.20
N PHE A 169 -7.56 -12.08 6.11
CA PHE A 169 -7.15 -12.91 4.99
C PHE A 169 -7.53 -12.27 3.66
N THR A 170 -6.58 -12.19 2.73
CA THR A 170 -6.76 -11.52 1.44
C THR A 170 -6.13 -12.29 0.29
N GLY A 171 -6.63 -12.11 -0.94
CA GLY A 171 -6.11 -12.81 -2.10
C GLY A 171 -6.64 -12.31 -3.44
N ILE A 172 -6.07 -12.87 -4.50
CA ILE A 172 -6.33 -12.54 -5.91
C ILE A 172 -6.57 -13.82 -6.70
N VAL A 173 -7.56 -13.79 -7.59
CA VAL A 173 -7.68 -14.75 -8.70
C VAL A 173 -7.77 -13.96 -10.01
N ASP A 174 -6.79 -14.14 -10.89
CA ASP A 174 -6.82 -13.60 -12.25
C ASP A 174 -7.30 -14.70 -13.21
N LEU A 175 -8.34 -14.41 -13.99
CA LEU A 175 -8.98 -15.37 -14.88
C LEU A 175 -9.46 -14.72 -16.19
N GLN A 176 -9.71 -15.56 -17.19
CA GLN A 176 -10.33 -15.17 -18.44
C GLN A 176 -11.51 -16.09 -18.75
N THR A 177 -12.60 -15.49 -19.22
CA THR A 177 -13.81 -16.20 -19.63
C THR A 177 -14.12 -15.97 -21.10
N SER A 178 -14.72 -16.96 -21.77
CA SER A 178 -15.19 -16.80 -23.16
C SER A 178 -16.56 -16.11 -23.26
N ALA A 179 -17.33 -16.15 -22.18
CA ALA A 179 -18.63 -15.50 -22.03
C ALA A 179 -18.80 -15.00 -20.57
N PRO A 180 -19.80 -14.16 -20.27
CA PRO A 180 -20.06 -13.72 -18.90
C PRO A 180 -20.21 -14.90 -17.92
N VAL A 181 -19.46 -14.87 -16.82
CA VAL A 181 -19.59 -15.80 -15.69
C VAL A 181 -19.93 -15.00 -14.44
N PHE A 182 -20.79 -15.52 -13.58
CA PHE A 182 -21.11 -14.88 -12.30
C PHE A 182 -20.19 -15.46 -11.23
N ALA A 183 -19.30 -14.64 -10.65
CA ALA A 183 -18.38 -15.05 -9.60
C ALA A 183 -18.95 -14.67 -8.24
N ARG A 184 -18.79 -15.55 -7.24
CA ARG A 184 -19.28 -15.37 -5.87
C ARG A 184 -18.18 -15.69 -4.88
N VAL A 185 -17.86 -14.74 -4.01
CA VAL A 185 -16.92 -14.88 -2.89
C VAL A 185 -17.73 -15.09 -1.62
N MET A 186 -17.42 -16.14 -0.86
CA MET A 186 -18.14 -16.50 0.36
C MET A 186 -17.14 -16.75 1.48
N MET A 187 -17.54 -16.44 2.72
CA MET A 187 -16.85 -16.93 3.92
C MET A 187 -17.78 -17.88 4.66
N ILE A 188 -17.38 -19.14 4.79
CA ILE A 188 -18.22 -20.21 5.33
C ILE A 188 -17.45 -21.10 6.32
N PRO A 189 -18.15 -21.81 7.23
CA PRO A 189 -17.50 -22.73 8.16
C PRO A 189 -16.65 -23.79 7.45
N MET A 190 -15.55 -24.23 8.09
CA MET A 190 -14.62 -25.20 7.52
C MET A 190 -15.27 -26.53 7.11
N ASN A 191 -16.30 -26.97 7.84
CA ASN A 191 -16.97 -28.25 7.65
C ASN A 191 -18.04 -28.25 6.56
N LEU A 192 -18.38 -27.10 5.98
CA LEU A 192 -19.37 -27.03 4.90
C LEU A 192 -18.72 -27.26 3.54
N ASN A 193 -19.47 -27.89 2.63
CA ASN A 193 -19.09 -27.99 1.23
C ASN A 193 -19.38 -26.67 0.51
N SER A 194 -18.37 -26.10 -0.15
CA SER A 194 -18.49 -24.77 -0.77
C SER A 194 -19.45 -24.69 -1.95
N ILE A 195 -19.51 -25.72 -2.79
CA ILE A 195 -20.43 -25.76 -3.93
C ILE A 195 -21.87 -25.89 -3.43
N GLU A 196 -22.15 -26.82 -2.51
CA GLU A 196 -23.49 -27.00 -1.94
C GLU A 196 -23.95 -25.76 -1.16
N SER A 197 -23.06 -25.16 -0.37
CA SER A 197 -23.37 -23.96 0.41
C SER A 197 -23.80 -22.80 -0.47
N SER A 198 -23.17 -22.66 -1.65
CA SER A 198 -23.46 -21.56 -2.58
C SER A 198 -24.92 -21.44 -3.00
N TYR A 199 -25.72 -22.50 -2.88
CA TYR A 199 -27.14 -22.51 -3.26
C TYR A 199 -28.05 -21.83 -2.24
N TRP A 200 -27.64 -21.74 -0.97
CA TRP A 200 -28.53 -21.34 0.12
C TRP A 200 -27.93 -20.37 1.14
N VAL A 201 -26.61 -20.14 1.14
CA VAL A 201 -26.02 -19.12 2.01
C VAL A 201 -26.52 -17.72 1.64
N ASN A 202 -26.84 -16.92 2.65
CA ASN A 202 -27.39 -15.59 2.45
C ASN A 202 -26.31 -14.60 1.98
N ASN A 203 -26.74 -13.58 1.23
CA ASN A 203 -25.92 -12.41 0.96
C ASN A 203 -25.77 -11.59 2.23
N LEU A 204 -24.53 -11.30 2.61
CA LEU A 204 -24.28 -10.41 3.75
C LEU A 204 -24.48 -8.95 3.33
N PRO A 205 -25.02 -8.11 4.24
CA PRO A 205 -25.21 -6.69 3.97
C PRO A 205 -23.84 -6.03 3.75
N ILE A 206 -23.80 -5.06 2.83
CA ILE A 206 -22.63 -4.20 2.68
C ILE A 206 -22.46 -3.34 3.93
N ASP A 207 -21.22 -3.13 4.37
CA ASP A 207 -20.93 -2.22 5.49
C ASP A 207 -21.02 -0.74 5.07
N HIS A 208 -20.66 0.15 6.00
CA HIS A 208 -20.69 1.60 5.79
C HIS A 208 -19.56 2.14 4.91
N VAL A 209 -18.48 1.36 4.70
CA VAL A 209 -17.33 1.74 3.86
C VAL A 209 -17.66 1.47 2.38
N ARG A 210 -18.45 0.43 2.10
CA ARG A 210 -19.01 0.10 0.78
C ARG A 210 -17.95 -0.23 -0.31
N LEU A 211 -16.89 -0.93 0.08
CA LEU A 211 -15.83 -1.47 -0.78
C LEU A 211 -16.21 -2.87 -1.32
N ARG A 212 -17.35 -2.97 -2.00
CA ARG A 212 -17.78 -4.20 -2.68
C ARG A 212 -18.40 -3.86 -4.01
N GLY A 213 -18.04 -4.60 -5.05
CA GLY A 213 -18.75 -4.54 -6.32
C GLY A 213 -17.91 -4.97 -7.52
N THR A 214 -18.50 -4.77 -8.70
CA THR A 214 -17.88 -5.00 -10.00
C THR A 214 -17.44 -3.66 -10.59
N PHE A 215 -16.15 -3.55 -10.90
CA PHE A 215 -15.48 -2.35 -11.39
C PHE A 215 -14.83 -2.64 -12.75
N THR A 216 -14.59 -1.58 -13.53
CA THR A 216 -13.75 -1.66 -14.73
C THR A 216 -12.38 -1.11 -14.37
N GLY A 217 -11.30 -1.87 -14.55
CA GLY A 217 -9.94 -1.41 -14.29
C GLY A 217 -9.15 -2.23 -13.27
N ALA A 218 -9.08 -3.55 -13.42
CA ALA A 218 -8.15 -4.36 -12.62
C ALA A 218 -6.68 -4.03 -12.92
N GLU A 219 -6.40 -3.53 -14.12
CA GLU A 219 -5.08 -2.99 -14.51
C GLU A 219 -5.21 -1.51 -14.88
N ARG A 220 -4.26 -0.71 -14.39
CA ARG A 220 -4.22 0.74 -14.60
C ARG A 220 -2.83 1.19 -15.04
N GLU A 221 -2.76 1.79 -16.22
CA GLU A 221 -1.54 2.39 -16.76
C GLU A 221 -1.59 3.91 -16.58
N MET A 222 -0.60 4.44 -15.88
CA MET A 222 -0.44 5.88 -15.63
C MET A 222 0.86 6.37 -16.27
N ALA A 223 0.87 7.61 -16.75
CA ALA A 223 2.09 8.23 -17.26
C ALA A 223 2.16 9.71 -16.90
N VAL A 224 3.36 10.17 -16.55
CA VAL A 224 3.65 11.59 -16.38
C VAL A 224 3.92 12.19 -17.77
N THR A 225 3.17 13.23 -18.13
CA THR A 225 3.27 13.88 -19.44
C THR A 225 4.47 14.81 -19.58
N LYS A 226 4.82 15.52 -18.49
CA LYS A 226 5.98 16.41 -18.45
C LYS A 226 7.20 15.69 -17.87
N GLU A 227 8.26 15.58 -18.66
CA GLU A 227 9.50 14.96 -18.22
C GLU A 227 10.06 15.64 -16.96
N TYR A 228 10.49 14.83 -16.00
CA TYR A 228 11.22 15.33 -14.84
C TYR A 228 12.65 15.69 -15.24
N ASN A 229 12.99 16.98 -15.21
CA ASN A 229 14.34 17.46 -15.48
C ASN A 229 15.11 17.60 -14.16
N THR A 230 16.20 16.85 -14.01
CA THR A 230 16.99 16.78 -12.77
C THR A 230 17.64 18.10 -12.35
N THR A 231 17.72 19.08 -13.25
CA THR A 231 18.25 20.43 -12.98
C THR A 231 17.23 21.38 -12.35
N LEU A 232 15.94 21.03 -12.34
CA LEU A 232 14.85 21.91 -11.90
C LEU A 232 14.48 21.75 -10.42
N GLY A 233 15.27 21.02 -9.63
CA GLY A 233 15.01 20.77 -8.21
C GLY A 233 14.13 19.56 -7.94
N GLY A 234 13.67 19.41 -6.70
CA GLY A 234 12.83 18.29 -6.29
C GLY A 234 11.44 18.30 -6.93
N ALA A 235 10.92 17.12 -7.26
CA ALA A 235 9.59 16.94 -7.82
C ALA A 235 8.88 15.74 -7.18
N TYR A 236 7.56 15.63 -7.39
CA TYR A 236 6.80 14.48 -6.92
C TYR A 236 5.72 14.03 -7.89
N VAL A 237 5.47 12.72 -7.93
CA VAL A 237 4.30 12.11 -8.56
C VAL A 237 3.37 11.62 -7.46
N GLU A 238 2.12 12.07 -7.47
CA GLU A 238 1.09 11.69 -6.49
C GLU A 238 0.07 10.74 -7.14
N LEU A 239 -0.32 9.68 -6.43
CA LEU A 239 -1.25 8.66 -6.89
C LEU A 239 -2.33 8.41 -5.84
N GLY A 240 -3.53 8.01 -6.29
CA GLY A 240 -4.70 7.75 -5.44
C GLY A 240 -5.24 8.99 -4.74
N ASN A 241 -5.28 10.13 -5.42
CA ASN A 241 -5.62 11.44 -4.82
C ASN A 241 -7.00 11.97 -5.16
N ASP A 242 -7.82 11.18 -5.86
CA ASP A 242 -9.18 11.50 -6.29
C ASP A 242 -9.32 12.78 -7.15
N ARG A 243 -8.21 13.29 -7.69
CA ARG A 243 -8.18 14.44 -8.61
C ARG A 243 -7.66 14.03 -9.97
N GLU A 244 -6.37 13.73 -10.04
CA GLU A 244 -5.66 13.30 -11.25
C GLU A 244 -5.77 11.77 -11.40
N ASP A 245 -5.62 11.04 -10.30
CA ASP A 245 -5.84 9.60 -10.20
C ASP A 245 -7.09 9.33 -9.37
N ARG A 246 -8.23 9.20 -10.06
CA ARG A 246 -9.55 9.01 -9.45
C ARG A 246 -9.76 7.59 -8.94
N PHE A 247 -10.54 7.47 -7.87
CA PHE A 247 -11.00 6.17 -7.41
C PHE A 247 -11.92 5.52 -8.46
N VAL A 248 -11.78 4.22 -8.71
CA VAL A 248 -12.65 3.53 -9.68
C VAL A 248 -14.08 3.46 -9.15
N GLU A 249 -15.02 3.65 -10.06
CA GLU A 249 -16.45 3.56 -9.82
C GLU A 249 -16.98 2.24 -10.37
N GLY A 250 -17.96 1.67 -9.69
CA GLY A 250 -18.53 0.37 -10.01
C GLY A 250 -19.96 0.23 -9.50
N VAL A 251 -20.45 -1.01 -9.55
CA VAL A 251 -21.79 -1.36 -9.06
C VAL A 251 -21.75 -2.58 -8.16
N ASP A 252 -22.52 -2.57 -7.07
CA ASP A 252 -22.73 -3.76 -6.25
C ASP A 252 -23.89 -4.58 -6.80
N GLU A 253 -23.59 -5.70 -7.48
CA GLU A 253 -24.61 -6.58 -8.05
C GLU A 253 -25.43 -7.33 -6.98
N LEU A 254 -24.99 -7.36 -5.72
CA LEU A 254 -25.78 -7.91 -4.60
C LEU A 254 -26.80 -6.90 -4.04
N ASP A 255 -26.59 -5.60 -4.25
CA ASP A 255 -27.42 -4.49 -3.76
C ASP A 255 -28.10 -3.77 -4.92
N ASN A 256 -28.79 -4.53 -5.78
CA ASN A 256 -29.56 -4.01 -6.92
C ASN A 256 -28.75 -3.06 -7.83
N LYS A 257 -27.46 -3.36 -8.05
CA LYS A 257 -26.51 -2.53 -8.82
C LYS A 257 -26.33 -1.13 -8.26
N ALA A 258 -26.40 -0.97 -6.93
CA ALA A 258 -26.11 0.29 -6.26
C ALA A 258 -24.70 0.79 -6.63
N TYR A 259 -24.56 2.12 -6.77
CA TYR A 259 -23.28 2.76 -7.02
C TYR A 259 -22.31 2.52 -5.85
N VAL A 260 -21.07 2.20 -6.19
CA VAL A 260 -19.97 2.02 -5.25
C VAL A 260 -18.69 2.65 -5.80
N LYS A 261 -17.81 3.08 -4.89
CA LYS A 261 -16.52 3.69 -5.23
C LYS A 261 -15.42 3.01 -4.42
N ASP A 262 -14.44 2.43 -5.11
CA ASP A 262 -13.27 1.81 -4.49
C ASP A 262 -12.32 2.89 -3.98
N SER A 263 -12.61 3.40 -2.78
CA SER A 263 -11.93 4.53 -2.13
C SER A 263 -10.57 4.10 -1.55
N GLY A 264 -9.72 3.59 -2.42
CA GLY A 264 -8.43 2.98 -2.13
C GLY A 264 -7.81 2.30 -3.36
N ASN A 265 -8.59 2.14 -4.45
CA ASN A 265 -8.16 1.46 -5.68
C ASN A 265 -7.57 0.08 -5.37
N TYR A 266 -8.17 -0.64 -4.42
CA TYR A 266 -7.69 -1.93 -3.96
C TYR A 266 -7.87 -3.02 -5.01
N GLY A 267 -6.91 -3.94 -5.10
CA GLY A 267 -6.92 -4.97 -6.13
C GLY A 267 -6.53 -4.51 -7.53
N ILE A 268 -6.25 -3.22 -7.74
CA ILE A 268 -5.79 -2.66 -9.02
C ILE A 268 -4.27 -2.72 -9.13
N SER A 269 -3.75 -3.37 -10.17
CA SER A 269 -2.32 -3.32 -10.52
C SER A 269 -2.01 -2.03 -11.28
N TYR A 270 -1.11 -1.21 -10.75
CA TYR A 270 -0.61 0.02 -11.36
C TYR A 270 0.68 -0.22 -12.12
N THR A 271 0.80 0.46 -13.26
CA THR A 271 2.06 0.67 -13.98
C THR A 271 2.22 2.16 -14.24
N VAL A 272 3.19 2.80 -13.61
CA VAL A 272 3.38 4.26 -13.66
C VAL A 272 4.68 4.60 -14.39
N LYS A 273 4.59 5.28 -15.53
CA LYS A 273 5.74 5.70 -16.33
C LYS A 273 6.11 7.15 -16.07
N ILE A 274 7.35 7.39 -15.67
CA ILE A 274 7.90 8.71 -15.35
C ILE A 274 9.13 8.94 -16.25
N PRO A 275 8.98 9.67 -17.37
CA PRO A 275 10.12 10.03 -18.19
C PRO A 275 10.96 11.08 -17.49
N THR A 276 12.28 10.93 -17.53
CA THR A 276 13.24 11.89 -16.95
C THR A 276 14.20 12.43 -18.00
N SER A 277 14.75 13.61 -17.73
CA SER A 277 15.76 14.28 -18.56
C SER A 277 16.84 14.95 -17.70
N GLY A 278 17.95 15.34 -18.34
CA GLY A 278 19.16 15.81 -17.65
C GLY A 278 20.23 14.72 -17.56
N GLU A 279 21.40 15.06 -17.04
CA GLU A 279 22.53 14.14 -16.88
C GLU A 279 22.83 13.82 -15.40
N ASP A 280 22.30 14.62 -14.48
CA ASP A 280 22.56 14.48 -13.05
C ASP A 280 21.77 13.31 -12.43
N PRO A 281 22.35 12.58 -11.45
CA PRO A 281 21.62 11.57 -10.70
C PRO A 281 20.61 12.19 -9.73
N PHE A 282 19.58 11.42 -9.41
CA PHE A 282 18.57 11.77 -8.42
C PHE A 282 18.20 10.54 -7.57
N ARG A 283 17.73 10.80 -6.36
CA ARG A 283 17.22 9.81 -5.43
C ARG A 283 15.72 9.70 -5.56
N LEU A 284 15.21 8.47 -5.54
CA LEU A 284 13.78 8.20 -5.43
C LEU A 284 13.42 7.95 -3.97
N TYR A 285 12.34 8.56 -3.49
CA TYR A 285 11.77 8.24 -2.18
C TYR A 285 10.28 7.94 -2.31
N PHE A 286 9.79 6.97 -1.53
CA PHE A 286 8.38 6.76 -1.29
C PHE A 286 7.92 7.63 -0.11
N ASN A 287 6.77 8.27 -0.22
CA ASN A 287 6.19 9.12 0.82
C ASN A 287 4.67 8.90 0.90
N PRO A 288 4.17 8.16 1.90
CA PRO A 288 2.73 7.92 2.06
C PRO A 288 2.06 9.13 2.72
N LEU A 289 1.07 9.72 2.04
CA LEU A 289 0.34 10.89 2.53
C LEU A 289 -0.99 10.55 3.18
N GLY A 290 -1.62 9.46 2.73
CA GLY A 290 -2.93 9.03 3.23
C GLY A 290 -2.90 8.49 4.65
N GLY A 291 -1.72 8.17 5.19
CA GLY A 291 -1.55 7.52 6.49
C GLY A 291 -0.59 6.35 6.43
N GLY A 292 -0.81 5.35 7.28
CA GLY A 292 0.03 4.16 7.35
C GLY A 292 0.02 3.40 6.03
N TYR A 293 1.20 3.12 5.49
CA TYR A 293 1.35 2.30 4.29
C TYR A 293 2.34 1.16 4.52
N SER A 294 1.96 -0.03 4.11
CA SER A 294 2.84 -1.19 4.09
C SER A 294 2.56 -2.09 2.89
N GLY A 295 3.47 -2.05 1.92
CA GLY A 295 3.31 -2.71 0.62
C GLY A 295 4.63 -2.81 -0.13
N SER A 296 4.56 -3.28 -1.36
CA SER A 296 5.74 -3.50 -2.20
C SER A 296 5.65 -2.74 -3.52
N PHE A 297 6.81 -2.37 -4.05
CA PHE A 297 6.95 -1.63 -5.30
C PHE A 297 8.10 -2.21 -6.11
N THR A 298 7.91 -2.39 -7.42
CA THR A 298 9.02 -2.67 -8.34
C THR A 298 9.31 -1.43 -9.17
N VAL A 299 10.56 -0.97 -9.14
CA VAL A 299 11.02 0.18 -9.94
C VAL A 299 11.98 -0.33 -11.00
N LYS A 300 11.64 -0.05 -12.26
CA LYS A 300 12.43 -0.38 -13.44
C LYS A 300 12.96 0.91 -14.05
N ALA A 301 14.26 0.98 -14.32
CA ALA A 301 14.87 2.09 -15.04
C ALA A 301 15.25 1.64 -16.45
N GLN A 302 14.75 2.33 -17.47
CA GLN A 302 15.03 2.04 -18.87
C GLN A 302 15.64 3.25 -19.57
N ARG A 303 16.83 3.05 -20.16
CA ARG A 303 17.45 4.07 -21.01
C ARG A 303 16.65 4.26 -22.30
N ARG A 304 16.51 5.50 -22.77
CA ARG A 304 15.78 5.84 -24.02
C ARG A 304 16.22 5.03 -25.25
N TRP A 305 17.48 4.61 -25.32
CA TRP A 305 18.07 3.87 -26.45
C TRP A 305 17.99 2.34 -26.30
N GLN A 306 17.62 1.83 -25.13
CA GLN A 306 17.58 0.40 -24.84
C GLN A 306 16.15 -0.14 -24.96
N LYS A 307 16.02 -1.37 -25.48
CA LYS A 307 14.71 -2.04 -25.63
C LYS A 307 14.19 -2.68 -24.34
N ALA A 308 15.06 -2.93 -23.36
CA ALA A 308 14.71 -3.52 -22.07
C ALA A 308 15.24 -2.65 -20.92
N PRO A 309 14.63 -2.70 -19.73
CA PRO A 309 15.13 -2.00 -18.55
C PRO A 309 16.57 -2.39 -18.24
N SER A 310 17.41 -1.41 -17.94
CA SER A 310 18.80 -1.65 -17.50
C SER A 310 18.89 -2.06 -16.05
N GLU A 311 17.89 -1.71 -15.24
CA GLU A 311 17.84 -1.98 -13.81
C GLU A 311 16.39 -2.25 -13.38
N SER A 312 16.20 -3.21 -12.46
CA SER A 312 14.90 -3.55 -11.88
C SER A 312 15.11 -3.91 -10.42
N MET A 313 14.50 -3.17 -9.51
CA MET A 313 14.63 -3.35 -8.07
C MET A 313 13.26 -3.37 -7.40
N THR A 314 13.08 -4.29 -6.45
CA THR A 314 11.86 -4.38 -5.65
C THR A 314 12.12 -3.86 -4.24
N TYR A 315 11.23 -3.01 -3.76
CA TYR A 315 11.29 -2.36 -2.45
C TYR A 315 10.07 -2.77 -1.63
N HIS A 316 10.30 -3.04 -0.34
CA HIS A 316 9.26 -3.37 0.62
C HIS A 316 9.18 -2.28 1.69
N ILE A 317 7.96 -1.80 1.94
CA ILE A 317 7.67 -0.79 2.97
C ILE A 317 6.99 -1.49 4.15
N GLY A 318 7.57 -1.38 5.35
CA GLY A 318 7.13 -2.13 6.53
C GLY A 318 7.62 -3.59 6.55
N GLY A 319 7.78 -4.15 7.74
CA GLY A 319 8.26 -5.50 8.02
C GLY A 319 9.79 -5.55 8.05
N ASP A 320 10.42 -5.58 6.89
CA ASP A 320 11.87 -5.80 6.74
C ASP A 320 12.70 -4.60 7.24
N ASP A 321 12.08 -3.42 7.25
CA ASP A 321 12.64 -2.17 7.79
C ASP A 321 12.39 -2.00 9.30
N GLY A 322 11.77 -2.99 9.95
CA GLY A 322 11.42 -2.98 11.37
C GLY A 322 10.18 -2.13 11.73
N LEU A 323 9.50 -1.54 10.74
CA LEU A 323 8.25 -0.78 10.94
C LEU A 323 7.04 -1.66 10.65
N MET A 324 5.91 -1.45 11.33
CA MET A 324 4.66 -2.10 10.89
C MET A 324 4.12 -1.47 9.60
N ALA A 325 4.16 -0.13 9.55
CA ALA A 325 3.78 0.71 8.42
C ALA A 325 4.55 2.05 8.49
N LEU A 326 4.69 2.71 7.34
CA LEU A 326 5.30 4.05 7.20
C LEU A 326 4.20 5.12 7.08
N GLY A 327 4.38 6.33 7.63
CA GLY A 327 3.40 7.43 7.47
C GLY A 327 2.27 7.49 8.48
N HIS A 328 2.38 6.77 9.60
CA HIS A 328 1.36 6.80 10.63
C HIS A 328 1.38 8.14 11.40
N ASN A 329 0.30 8.92 11.33
CA ASN A 329 0.17 10.26 11.92
C ASN A 329 1.21 11.29 11.45
N THR A 330 1.79 11.08 10.26
CA THR A 330 2.77 11.99 9.68
C THR A 330 2.72 11.90 8.15
N VAL A 331 2.93 13.04 7.50
CA VAL A 331 3.06 13.14 6.04
C VAL A 331 4.52 13.32 5.61
N LEU A 332 5.44 13.40 6.57
CA LEU A 332 6.85 13.70 6.35
C LEU A 332 7.73 12.46 6.32
N ASP A 333 7.17 11.30 6.66
CA ASP A 333 7.90 10.04 6.57
C ASP A 333 8.20 9.72 5.11
N SER A 334 9.43 9.34 4.85
CA SER A 334 9.87 8.91 3.53
C SER A 334 10.69 7.65 3.65
N ARG A 335 10.71 6.85 2.58
CA ARG A 335 11.59 5.69 2.45
C ARG A 335 12.42 5.83 1.19
N TYR A 336 13.73 5.73 1.32
CA TYR A 336 14.64 5.71 0.19
C TYR A 336 14.41 4.48 -0.71
N MET A 337 14.31 4.70 -2.02
CA MET A 337 14.04 3.69 -3.05
C MET A 337 15.11 3.68 -4.15
N GLY A 338 16.35 4.00 -3.83
CA GLY A 338 17.46 3.92 -4.79
C GLY A 338 17.82 5.21 -5.50
N ASN A 339 18.93 5.15 -6.23
CA ASN A 339 19.50 6.23 -7.03
C ASN A 339 19.30 5.92 -8.51
N TYR A 340 18.84 6.91 -9.27
CA TYR A 340 18.56 6.80 -10.69
C TYR A 340 19.20 7.97 -11.45
N TYR A 341 19.25 7.87 -12.78
CA TYR A 341 19.91 8.87 -13.63
C TYR A 341 18.90 9.61 -14.51
N GLY A 342 19.13 10.90 -14.72
CA GLY A 342 18.41 11.67 -15.72
C GLY A 342 18.57 11.06 -17.13
N GLY A 343 17.49 11.10 -17.91
CA GLY A 343 17.43 10.54 -19.27
C GLY A 343 16.86 9.12 -19.35
N ASP A 344 16.64 8.47 -18.20
CA ASP A 344 15.95 7.19 -18.09
C ASP A 344 14.44 7.39 -17.93
N THR A 345 13.64 6.43 -18.39
CA THR A 345 12.24 6.34 -18.02
C THR A 345 12.11 5.39 -16.84
N LEU A 346 11.62 5.89 -15.71
CA LEU A 346 11.25 5.04 -14.58
C LEU A 346 9.86 4.44 -14.83
N THR A 347 9.72 3.14 -14.59
CA THR A 347 8.44 2.46 -14.52
C THR A 347 8.26 1.91 -13.11
N ILE A 348 7.18 2.30 -12.44
CA ILE A 348 6.86 1.85 -11.09
C ILE A 348 5.63 0.96 -11.16
N ASP A 349 5.81 -0.31 -10.76
CA ASP A 349 4.75 -1.31 -10.69
C ASP A 349 4.40 -1.58 -9.24
N PHE A 350 3.10 -1.52 -8.90
CA PHE A 350 2.59 -1.86 -7.58
C PHE A 350 1.08 -2.10 -7.58
N MET A 351 0.58 -2.72 -6.54
CA MET A 351 -0.85 -2.73 -6.20
C MET A 351 -1.01 -2.09 -4.83
N PRO A 352 -1.96 -1.16 -4.61
CA PRO A 352 -2.27 -0.65 -3.27
C PRO A 352 -2.47 -1.82 -2.31
N ALA A 353 -1.60 -1.89 -1.29
CA ALA A 353 -1.67 -2.96 -0.31
C ALA A 353 -2.91 -2.77 0.58
N GLY A 354 -3.60 -3.86 0.90
CA GLY A 354 -4.69 -3.81 1.87
C GLY A 354 -4.22 -3.27 3.23
N ALA A 355 -5.13 -2.72 4.03
CA ALA A 355 -4.86 -1.92 5.24
C ALA A 355 -4.08 -0.60 5.03
N SER A 356 -3.53 -0.35 3.83
CA SER A 356 -2.69 0.82 3.57
C SER A 356 -3.48 2.00 3.00
N ASN A 357 -3.06 3.22 3.32
CA ASN A 357 -3.77 4.42 2.90
C ASN A 357 -3.18 5.07 1.64
N LEU A 358 -4.06 5.51 0.73
CA LEU A 358 -3.77 6.46 -0.35
C LEU A 358 -4.23 7.87 0.07
N PRO A 359 -3.68 8.96 -0.50
CA PRO A 359 -2.69 9.00 -1.57
C PRO A 359 -1.26 8.67 -1.14
N VAL A 360 -0.42 8.32 -2.12
CA VAL A 360 1.03 8.14 -1.96
C VAL A 360 1.80 9.02 -2.95
N ARG A 361 3.04 9.35 -2.61
CA ARG A 361 3.95 10.11 -3.47
C ARG A 361 5.25 9.36 -3.74
N PHE A 362 5.73 9.52 -4.96
CA PHE A 362 7.12 9.24 -5.33
C PHE A 362 7.85 10.56 -5.48
N LEU A 363 8.84 10.80 -4.62
CA LEU A 363 9.64 12.01 -4.60
C LEU A 363 10.91 11.78 -5.42
N LEU A 364 11.14 12.62 -6.41
CA LEU A 364 12.35 12.63 -7.22
C LEU A 364 13.19 13.80 -6.75
N ILE A 365 14.32 13.51 -6.09
CA ILE A 365 15.14 14.52 -5.41
C ILE A 365 16.55 14.50 -6.03
N PRO A 366 17.01 15.59 -6.68
CA PRO A 366 18.36 15.63 -7.25
C PRO A 366 19.42 15.28 -6.19
N GLU A 367 20.46 14.54 -6.57
CA GLU A 367 21.50 14.10 -5.62
C GLU A 367 22.18 15.29 -4.93
N ALA A 368 22.36 16.40 -5.65
CA ALA A 368 22.93 17.64 -5.09
C ALA A 368 22.05 18.28 -4.00
N LEU A 369 20.73 18.09 -4.06
CA LEU A 369 19.80 18.55 -3.03
C LEU A 369 19.74 17.57 -1.84
N ALA A 370 19.74 16.26 -2.14
CA ALA A 370 19.71 15.22 -1.12
C ALA A 370 21.03 15.10 -0.33
N ASN A 371 22.16 15.49 -0.93
CA ASN A 371 23.48 15.39 -0.33
C ASN A 371 24.29 16.69 -0.50
N PRO A 372 24.36 17.56 0.52
CA PRO A 372 25.12 18.81 0.47
C PRO A 372 26.63 18.64 0.22
N GLN A 373 27.21 17.47 0.55
CA GLN A 373 28.62 17.19 0.26
C GLN A 373 28.84 16.92 -1.23
N TYR A 374 27.88 16.27 -1.90
CA TYR A 374 27.92 16.05 -3.34
C TYR A 374 27.90 17.37 -4.12
N ALA A 375 27.07 18.33 -3.70
CA ALA A 375 27.05 19.68 -4.29
C ALA A 375 28.41 20.40 -4.19
N ARG A 376 29.13 20.23 -3.07
CA ARG A 376 30.48 20.80 -2.89
C ARG A 376 31.52 20.13 -3.80
N ILE A 377 31.43 18.82 -3.98
CA ILE A 377 32.32 18.07 -4.89
C ILE A 377 32.08 18.51 -6.34
N LEU A 378 30.82 18.62 -6.78
CA LEU A 378 30.47 19.13 -8.11
C LEU A 378 31.03 20.53 -8.34
N ALA A 379 30.80 21.46 -7.41
CA ALA A 379 31.31 22.83 -7.52
C ALA A 379 32.86 22.88 -7.61
N THR A 380 33.54 22.01 -6.87
CA THR A 380 35.02 21.91 -6.89
C THR A 380 35.50 21.33 -8.21
N ASN A 381 34.83 20.31 -8.74
CA ASN A 381 35.16 19.67 -10.01
C ASN A 381 34.90 20.59 -11.20
N GLU A 382 33.80 21.35 -11.20
CA GLU A 382 33.53 22.36 -12.22
C GLU A 382 34.57 23.49 -12.20
N ALA A 383 34.97 23.96 -11.01
CA ALA A 383 36.03 24.95 -10.87
C ALA A 383 37.37 24.40 -11.39
N GLY A 384 37.69 23.13 -11.08
CA GLY A 384 38.85 22.44 -11.61
C GLY A 384 38.82 22.28 -13.13
N GLN A 385 37.67 21.93 -13.72
CA GLN A 385 37.50 21.86 -15.17
C GLN A 385 37.67 23.22 -15.85
N ARG A 386 37.06 24.28 -15.31
CA ARG A 386 37.25 25.64 -15.85
C ARG A 386 38.69 26.11 -15.77
N ALA A 387 39.41 25.78 -14.69
CA ALA A 387 40.83 26.08 -14.56
C ALA A 387 41.68 25.33 -15.62
N LEU A 388 41.39 24.04 -15.84
CA LEU A 388 42.08 23.23 -16.85
C LEU A 388 41.77 23.71 -18.28
N GLU A 389 40.52 24.11 -18.56
CA GLU A 389 40.13 24.68 -19.86
C GLU A 389 40.78 26.04 -20.10
N ALA A 390 40.89 26.88 -19.07
CA ALA A 390 41.62 28.14 -19.15
C ALA A 390 43.13 27.93 -19.38
N GLU A 391 43.72 26.91 -18.76
CA GLU A 391 45.13 26.53 -18.96
C GLU A 391 45.37 26.00 -20.37
N ALA A 392 44.49 25.12 -20.87
CA ALA A 392 44.54 24.63 -22.24
C ALA A 392 44.36 25.75 -23.28
N GLN A 393 43.50 26.74 -23.00
CA GLN A 393 43.36 27.93 -23.86
C GLN A 393 44.61 28.80 -23.84
N LYS A 394 45.27 28.94 -22.68
CA LYS A 394 46.52 29.68 -22.54
C LYS A 394 47.66 28.99 -23.30
N GLU A 395 47.75 27.67 -23.20
CA GLU A 395 48.73 26.86 -23.94
C GLU A 395 48.48 26.92 -25.45
N ALA A 396 47.22 26.85 -25.89
CA ALA A 396 46.85 27.03 -27.29
C ALA A 396 47.19 28.44 -27.81
N ALA A 397 46.99 29.49 -27.00
CA ALA A 397 47.36 30.86 -27.35
C ALA A 397 48.89 31.05 -27.42
N GLU A 398 49.64 30.35 -26.57
CA GLU A 398 51.10 30.38 -26.57
C GLU A 398 51.69 29.61 -27.76
N ALA A 399 51.10 28.46 -28.11
CA ALA A 399 51.41 27.74 -29.33
C ALA A 399 51.11 28.58 -30.58
N ALA A 400 49.98 29.28 -30.63
CA ALA A 400 49.64 30.20 -31.72
C ALA A 400 50.65 31.36 -31.84
N LYS A 401 51.16 31.89 -30.72
CA LYS A 401 52.24 32.89 -30.74
C LYS A 401 53.55 32.33 -31.29
N LYS A 402 53.91 31.10 -30.92
CA LYS A 402 55.12 30.43 -31.45
C LYS A 402 55.01 30.22 -32.96
N VAL A 403 53.86 29.73 -33.43
CA VAL A 403 53.58 29.59 -34.87
C VAL A 403 53.68 30.93 -35.59
N ALA A 404 53.10 32.01 -35.04
CA ALA A 404 53.18 33.35 -35.65
C ALA A 404 54.62 33.93 -35.68
N ILE A 405 55.46 33.59 -34.69
CA ILE A 405 56.89 33.97 -34.69
C ILE A 405 57.64 33.16 -35.74
N GLU A 406 57.34 31.87 -35.86
CA GLU A 406 57.96 30.97 -36.81
C GLU A 406 57.56 31.30 -38.26
N GLU A 407 56.31 31.68 -38.51
CA GLU A 407 55.85 32.24 -39.79
C GLU A 407 56.58 33.54 -40.14
N LYS A 408 56.79 34.45 -39.17
CA LYS A 408 57.60 35.66 -39.38
C LYS A 408 59.06 35.35 -39.65
N TYR A 409 59.63 34.34 -38.99
CA TYR A 409 61.00 33.90 -39.22
C TYR A 409 61.16 33.25 -40.60
N VAL A 410 60.21 32.42 -41.02
CA VAL A 410 60.18 31.80 -42.36
C VAL A 410 59.98 32.85 -43.43
N ALA A 411 59.12 33.85 -43.22
CA ALA A 411 58.96 35.01 -44.12
C ALA A 411 60.23 35.87 -44.22
N ALA A 412 60.91 36.11 -43.10
CA ALA A 412 62.18 36.83 -43.08
C ALA A 412 63.31 36.03 -43.75
N LYS A 413 63.32 34.70 -43.59
CA LYS A 413 64.28 33.80 -44.24
C LYS A 413 64.07 33.74 -45.75
N THR A 414 62.82 33.68 -46.21
CA THR A 414 62.49 33.73 -47.65
C THR A 414 62.86 35.07 -48.28
N GLN A 415 62.63 36.20 -47.60
CA GLN A 415 63.15 37.50 -48.07
C GLN A 415 64.68 37.55 -48.14
N LYS A 416 65.37 36.92 -47.18
CA LYS A 416 66.85 36.86 -47.16
C LYS A 416 67.40 35.93 -48.22
N GLU A 417 66.71 34.82 -48.52
CA GLU A 417 67.05 33.90 -49.60
C GLU A 417 66.80 34.53 -50.97
N GLU A 418 65.75 35.35 -51.15
CA GLU A 418 65.55 36.17 -52.36
C GLU A 418 66.65 37.23 -52.54
N GLN A 419 67.05 37.93 -51.47
CA GLN A 419 68.19 38.86 -51.51
C GLN A 419 69.52 38.13 -51.79
N ALA A 420 69.71 36.94 -51.23
CA ALA A 420 70.89 36.11 -51.47
C ALA A 420 70.92 35.54 -52.89
N HIS A 421 69.76 35.25 -53.50
CA HIS A 421 69.68 34.82 -54.89
C HIS A 421 70.00 35.97 -55.85
N GLN A 422 69.60 37.21 -55.54
CA GLN A 422 70.01 38.41 -56.28
C GLN A 422 71.51 38.73 -56.11
N LEU A 423 72.10 38.49 -54.94
CA LEU A 423 73.54 38.65 -54.70
C LEU A 423 74.38 37.49 -55.26
N ALA A 424 73.86 36.27 -55.29
CA ALA A 424 74.54 35.10 -55.85
C ALA A 424 74.56 35.13 -57.39
N GLU A 425 73.56 35.73 -58.02
CA GLU A 425 73.61 36.04 -59.46
C GLU A 425 74.69 37.09 -59.77
N ALA A 426 74.92 38.05 -58.86
CA ALA A 426 76.04 39.00 -58.94
C ALA A 426 77.41 38.37 -58.60
N ALA A 427 77.46 37.38 -57.70
CA ALA A 427 78.70 36.70 -57.28
C ALA A 427 79.13 35.54 -58.19
N LYS A 428 78.22 34.98 -59.01
CA LYS A 428 78.54 34.02 -60.06
C LYS A 428 79.34 34.64 -61.22
N LEU A 429 79.36 35.98 -61.32
CA LEU A 429 80.26 36.74 -62.19
C LEU A 429 81.66 36.95 -61.56
N ALA A 430 81.84 36.68 -60.26
CA ALA A 430 83.08 36.92 -59.52
C ALA A 430 83.80 35.63 -59.04
N ALA A 431 83.09 34.50 -58.97
CA ALA A 431 83.63 33.19 -58.57
C ALA A 431 84.21 32.36 -59.74
N GLU A 432 84.67 33.02 -60.80
CA GLU A 432 85.54 32.41 -61.83
C GLU A 432 87.04 32.56 -61.49
N LYS A 433 87.38 33.07 -60.30
CA LYS A 433 88.77 33.15 -59.83
C LYS A 433 88.94 32.53 -58.44
N ALA A 434 89.81 31.52 -58.43
CA ALA A 434 90.58 31.00 -57.31
C ALA A 434 89.98 29.83 -56.51
N ALA A 435 90.23 28.65 -57.05
CA ALA A 435 90.45 27.41 -56.32
C ALA A 435 91.77 27.46 -55.50
N ALA A 436 91.83 26.75 -54.35
CA ALA A 436 92.71 25.59 -54.11
C ALA A 436 93.13 25.33 -52.63
N ALA A 437 92.97 24.04 -52.25
CA ALA A 437 93.77 23.16 -51.35
C ALA A 437 93.58 23.19 -49.81
N HIS A 438 93.14 22.12 -49.10
CA HIS A 438 93.63 20.71 -48.84
C HIS A 438 94.73 20.61 -47.74
N LYS A 439 94.91 19.60 -46.85
CA LYS A 439 94.33 18.26 -46.52
C LYS A 439 95.05 17.63 -45.27
N ALA A 440 94.40 16.64 -44.62
CA ALA A 440 94.91 15.39 -43.98
C ALA A 440 95.66 15.42 -42.62
N ALA A 441 95.70 14.38 -41.75
CA ALA A 441 94.96 13.12 -41.40
C ALA A 441 95.98 12.17 -40.67
N GLN A 442 95.64 11.58 -39.49
CA GLN A 442 95.56 10.12 -39.12
C GLN A 442 96.77 9.20 -39.50
N ASP A 443 97.27 8.18 -38.77
CA ASP A 443 96.62 7.07 -38.02
C ASP A 443 97.67 6.09 -37.36
N ARG A 444 97.21 5.25 -36.39
CA ARG A 444 97.55 3.81 -36.04
C ARG A 444 98.98 3.33 -35.65
N GLN A 445 99.23 2.13 -35.09
CA GLN A 445 98.63 1.12 -34.16
C GLN A 445 99.43 -0.20 -34.37
N ALA A 446 99.85 -0.85 -33.27
CA ALA A 446 100.14 -2.29 -33.05
C ALA A 446 101.28 -3.06 -33.78
N GLU A 447 102.03 -3.83 -32.97
CA GLU A 447 102.47 -5.25 -33.16
C GLU A 447 103.27 -5.67 -31.89
N LEU A 448 102.73 -6.43 -30.92
CA LEU A 448 102.64 -7.89 -30.78
C LEU A 448 103.95 -8.70 -30.98
N ASP A 449 104.37 -9.28 -29.85
CA ASP A 449 104.80 -10.66 -29.63
C ASP A 449 106.06 -11.24 -30.32
N LYS A 450 107.10 -11.47 -29.49
CA LYS A 450 107.77 -12.77 -29.38
C LYS A 450 108.82 -12.77 -28.26
N ARG A 451 108.69 -13.68 -27.28
CA ARG A 451 109.75 -14.60 -26.80
C ARG A 451 109.44 -15.14 -25.39
N ASP A 452 108.54 -16.11 -25.36
CA ASP A 452 108.66 -17.27 -24.47
C ASP A 452 109.90 -18.08 -24.89
N ALA A 453 110.81 -18.40 -23.96
CA ALA A 453 111.67 -19.60 -24.09
C ALA A 453 112.54 -19.99 -22.88
N GLU A 454 112.88 -19.13 -21.90
CA GLU A 454 114.05 -19.46 -21.04
C GLU A 454 113.84 -19.56 -19.51
N GLU A 455 112.64 -19.31 -18.96
CA GLU A 455 112.43 -19.39 -17.49
C GLU A 455 112.03 -20.76 -16.93
N GLN A 456 111.88 -21.80 -17.76
CA GLN A 456 111.34 -23.10 -17.30
C GLN A 456 112.33 -24.03 -16.58
N ALA A 457 113.61 -23.67 -16.41
CA ALA A 457 114.60 -24.59 -15.83
C ALA A 457 114.97 -24.33 -14.34
N LYS A 458 114.50 -23.25 -13.71
CA LYS A 458 114.84 -22.91 -12.31
C LYS A 458 113.77 -23.23 -11.27
N LEU A 459 112.61 -23.72 -11.67
CA LEU A 459 111.43 -23.89 -10.79
C LEU A 459 111.32 -25.26 -10.08
N LYS A 460 112.14 -26.26 -10.41
CA LYS A 460 111.90 -27.65 -9.96
C LYS A 460 112.53 -28.04 -8.61
N ALA A 461 113.54 -27.33 -8.11
CA ALA A 461 114.20 -27.67 -6.83
C ALA A 461 113.65 -26.92 -5.59
N LYS A 462 112.86 -25.85 -5.79
CA LYS A 462 112.17 -25.11 -4.71
C LYS A 462 110.78 -25.68 -4.37
N ALA A 463 110.24 -26.56 -5.23
CA ALA A 463 108.90 -27.13 -5.08
C ALA A 463 108.84 -28.23 -4.00
N ASP A 464 109.87 -29.06 -3.86
CA ASP A 464 109.80 -30.26 -3.01
C ASP A 464 109.96 -29.95 -1.51
N ALA A 465 110.75 -28.95 -1.13
CA ALA A 465 110.85 -28.49 0.27
C ALA A 465 109.63 -27.65 0.71
N ALA A 466 108.90 -27.04 -0.22
CA ALA A 466 107.63 -26.36 0.05
C ALA A 466 106.48 -27.35 0.23
N ALA A 467 106.50 -28.48 -0.49
CA ALA A 467 105.47 -29.51 -0.42
C ALA A 467 105.42 -30.22 0.96
N GLU A 468 106.56 -30.41 1.63
CA GLU A 468 106.59 -31.10 2.93
C GLU A 468 106.10 -30.21 4.09
N ARG A 469 106.46 -28.92 4.10
CA ARG A 469 105.90 -27.93 5.03
C ARG A 469 104.40 -27.69 4.81
N ALA A 470 103.94 -27.77 3.56
CA ALA A 470 102.52 -27.67 3.24
C ALA A 470 101.71 -28.87 3.77
N ARG A 471 102.27 -30.08 3.78
CA ARG A 471 101.60 -31.28 4.33
C ARG A 471 101.49 -31.23 5.86
N ALA A 472 102.55 -30.83 6.57
CA ALA A 472 102.50 -30.69 8.03
C ALA A 472 101.51 -29.60 8.49
N LYS A 473 101.44 -28.48 7.76
CA LYS A 473 100.45 -27.42 8.03
C LYS A 473 99.01 -27.89 7.74
N ALA A 474 98.79 -28.60 6.64
CA ALA A 474 97.47 -29.12 6.29
C ALA A 474 96.94 -30.15 7.31
N GLU A 475 97.82 -30.93 7.94
CA GLU A 475 97.42 -31.90 8.96
C GLU A 475 97.07 -31.23 10.31
N ALA A 476 97.81 -30.19 10.70
CA ALA A 476 97.46 -29.35 11.85
C ALA A 476 96.14 -28.59 11.64
N ASP A 477 95.95 -27.99 10.45
CA ASP A 477 94.70 -27.30 10.08
C ASP A 477 93.50 -28.27 10.07
N ARG A 478 93.72 -29.53 9.66
CA ARG A 478 92.68 -30.58 9.71
C ARG A 478 92.32 -30.97 11.15
N GLN A 479 93.28 -31.11 12.05
CA GLN A 479 93.00 -31.44 13.46
C GLN A 479 92.27 -30.30 14.19
N LEU A 480 92.64 -29.04 13.91
CA LEU A 480 91.92 -27.87 14.43
C LEU A 480 90.49 -27.78 13.88
N ALA A 481 90.30 -28.06 12.59
CA ALA A 481 88.97 -28.12 11.97
C ALA A 481 88.09 -29.23 12.58
N GLU A 482 88.67 -30.39 12.89
CA GLU A 482 87.95 -31.50 13.50
C GLU A 482 87.56 -31.22 14.97
N GLN A 483 88.43 -30.56 15.75
CA GLN A 483 88.08 -30.12 17.10
C GLN A 483 86.99 -29.04 17.10
N LYS A 484 87.07 -28.08 16.17
CA LYS A 484 86.05 -27.05 16.00
C LYS A 484 84.69 -27.65 15.60
N ALA A 485 84.69 -28.61 14.67
CA ALA A 485 83.46 -29.31 14.28
C ALA A 485 82.81 -30.08 15.44
N LYS A 486 83.60 -30.68 16.34
CA LYS A 486 83.09 -31.36 17.54
C LYS A 486 82.51 -30.37 18.56
N ALA A 487 83.16 -29.23 18.77
CA ALA A 487 82.65 -28.17 19.66
C ALA A 487 81.36 -27.53 19.11
N ASP A 488 81.30 -27.27 17.80
CA ASP A 488 80.12 -26.72 17.14
C ASP A 488 78.94 -27.72 17.18
N ALA A 489 79.20 -29.02 17.03
CA ALA A 489 78.18 -30.07 17.18
C ALA A 489 77.63 -30.14 18.62
N GLN A 490 78.50 -30.06 19.64
CA GLN A 490 78.07 -30.05 21.05
C GLN A 490 77.25 -28.80 21.40
N LYS A 491 77.64 -27.63 20.88
CA LYS A 491 76.89 -26.37 21.07
C LYS A 491 75.53 -26.42 20.38
N ALA A 492 75.45 -27.03 19.19
CA ALA A 492 74.19 -27.23 18.47
C ALA A 492 73.25 -28.20 19.20
N GLU A 493 73.78 -29.28 19.80
CA GLU A 493 73.00 -30.22 20.60
C GLU A 493 72.47 -29.56 21.89
N ALA A 494 73.29 -28.79 22.59
CA ALA A 494 72.85 -28.03 23.77
C ALA A 494 71.76 -27.00 23.43
N ALA A 495 71.90 -26.29 22.30
CA ALA A 495 70.89 -25.35 21.82
C ALA A 495 69.57 -26.07 21.44
N ARG A 496 69.64 -27.26 20.85
CA ARG A 496 68.46 -28.09 20.54
C ARG A 496 67.71 -28.50 21.80
N ILE A 497 68.41 -28.96 22.84
CA ILE A 497 67.80 -29.36 24.11
C ILE A 497 67.15 -28.15 24.82
N ALA A 498 67.81 -27.00 24.83
CA ALA A 498 67.24 -25.78 25.40
C ALA A 498 65.99 -25.30 24.64
N ALA A 499 66.00 -25.38 23.30
CA ALA A 499 64.85 -25.05 22.47
C ALA A 499 63.69 -26.04 22.69
N GLU A 500 63.97 -27.34 22.82
CA GLU A 500 62.96 -28.36 23.11
C GLU A 500 62.32 -28.14 24.49
N GLN A 501 63.12 -27.81 25.51
CA GLN A 501 62.60 -27.52 26.85
C GLN A 501 61.75 -26.25 26.86
N LYS A 502 62.17 -25.19 26.17
CA LYS A 502 61.38 -23.97 26.02
C LYS A 502 60.06 -24.23 25.31
N ALA A 503 60.06 -25.07 24.26
CA ALA A 503 58.84 -25.45 23.56
C ALA A 503 57.87 -26.23 24.46
N LYS A 504 58.37 -27.11 25.34
CA LYS A 504 57.55 -27.81 26.34
C LYS A 504 56.94 -26.86 27.38
N ASP A 505 57.72 -25.90 27.86
CA ASP A 505 57.24 -24.92 28.84
C ASP A 505 56.21 -23.94 28.24
N ASP A 506 56.42 -23.52 26.99
CA ASP A 506 55.47 -22.66 26.27
C ASP A 506 54.17 -23.43 25.95
N ALA A 507 54.27 -24.72 25.59
CA ALA A 507 53.09 -25.58 25.39
C ALA A 507 52.29 -25.77 26.70
N ALA A 508 52.97 -26.01 27.83
CA ALA A 508 52.31 -26.13 29.14
C ALA A 508 51.59 -24.83 29.56
N LYS A 509 52.20 -23.67 29.30
CA LYS A 509 51.55 -22.36 29.55
C LYS A 509 50.35 -22.16 28.65
N ALA A 510 50.44 -22.50 27.36
CA ALA A 510 49.32 -22.40 26.42
C ALA A 510 48.13 -23.29 26.84
N GLU A 511 48.42 -24.52 27.30
CA GLU A 511 47.39 -25.43 27.79
C GLU A 511 46.73 -24.90 29.08
N SER A 512 47.51 -24.37 30.04
CA SER A 512 46.96 -23.76 31.24
C SER A 512 46.07 -22.55 30.94
N ALA A 513 46.45 -21.71 29.96
CA ALA A 513 45.66 -20.57 29.53
C ALA A 513 44.37 -21.01 28.81
N ARG A 514 44.42 -22.09 28.02
CA ARG A 514 43.25 -22.69 27.38
C ARG A 514 42.24 -23.20 28.40
N ILE A 515 42.69 -23.93 29.43
CA ILE A 515 41.82 -24.44 30.49
C ILE A 515 41.18 -23.29 31.28
N ALA A 516 41.94 -22.24 31.60
CA ALA A 516 41.42 -21.07 32.28
C ALA A 516 40.38 -20.31 31.43
N ALA A 517 40.63 -20.17 30.12
CA ALA A 517 39.69 -19.56 29.19
C ALA A 517 38.40 -20.39 29.04
N GLU A 518 38.52 -21.72 28.98
CA GLU A 518 37.38 -22.64 28.89
C GLU A 518 36.54 -22.59 30.17
N GLN A 519 37.16 -22.56 31.36
CA GLN A 519 36.43 -22.42 32.62
C GLN A 519 35.73 -21.07 32.74
N LYS A 520 36.37 -19.98 32.29
CA LYS A 520 35.75 -18.66 32.26
C LYS A 520 34.56 -18.63 31.29
N ALA A 521 34.68 -19.25 30.12
CA ALA A 521 33.58 -19.35 29.16
C ALA A 521 32.40 -20.16 29.71
N LYS A 522 32.66 -21.27 30.43
CA LYS A 522 31.61 -22.05 31.11
C LYS A 522 30.90 -21.23 32.20
N ALA A 523 31.65 -20.46 33.01
CA ALA A 523 31.07 -19.60 34.04
C ALA A 523 30.24 -18.45 33.44
N ASP A 524 30.74 -17.81 32.37
CA ASP A 524 30.02 -16.74 31.66
C ASP A 524 28.74 -17.29 31.00
N ALA A 525 28.78 -18.50 30.43
CA ALA A 525 27.62 -19.18 29.86
C ALA A 525 26.56 -19.53 30.92
N GLN A 526 26.97 -20.08 32.06
CA GLN A 526 26.06 -20.36 33.19
C GLN A 526 25.40 -19.08 33.72
N LYS A 527 26.14 -17.98 33.79
CA LYS A 527 25.60 -16.68 34.22
C LYS A 527 24.62 -16.09 33.21
N ALA A 528 24.88 -16.27 31.91
CA ALA A 528 23.96 -15.86 30.84
C ALA A 528 22.67 -16.69 30.85
N GLU A 529 22.77 -18.01 31.09
CA GLU A 529 21.61 -18.89 31.19
C GLU A 529 20.76 -18.59 32.44
N ALA A 530 21.39 -18.33 33.58
CA ALA A 530 20.69 -17.89 34.79
C ALA A 530 19.96 -16.54 34.58
N ALA A 531 20.58 -15.59 33.87
CA ALA A 531 19.95 -14.32 33.52
C ALA A 531 18.77 -14.49 32.54
N ARG A 532 18.89 -15.43 31.58
CA ARG A 532 17.80 -15.77 30.65
C ARG A 532 16.59 -16.33 31.39
N ILE A 533 16.81 -17.29 32.30
CA ILE A 533 15.72 -17.90 33.10
C ILE A 533 15.05 -16.83 33.99
N ALA A 534 15.82 -15.95 34.62
CA ALA A 534 15.25 -14.86 35.43
C ALA A 534 14.45 -13.86 34.59
N ALA A 535 14.92 -13.51 33.39
CA ALA A 535 14.19 -12.63 32.47
C ALA A 535 12.91 -13.30 31.94
N GLU A 536 12.95 -14.60 31.65
CA GLU A 536 11.80 -15.38 31.21
C GLU A 536 10.73 -15.49 32.32
N GLN A 537 11.14 -15.70 33.58
CA GLN A 537 10.23 -15.70 34.72
C GLN A 537 9.59 -14.31 34.95
N ALA A 538 10.38 -13.23 34.87
CA ALA A 538 9.85 -11.88 35.01
C ALA A 538 8.87 -11.50 33.88
N ALA A 539 9.12 -11.99 32.65
CA ALA A 539 8.21 -11.79 31.52
C ALA A 539 6.91 -12.58 31.70
N ARG A 540 6.97 -13.82 32.19
CA ARG A 540 5.79 -14.63 32.51
C ARG A 540 4.94 -14.01 33.60
N GLU A 541 5.54 -13.56 34.71
CA GLU A 541 4.81 -12.87 35.78
C GLU A 541 4.14 -11.57 35.31
N LYS A 542 4.82 -10.82 34.42
CA LYS A 542 4.23 -9.61 33.81
C LYS A 542 3.04 -9.96 32.91
N ALA A 543 3.17 -11.01 32.08
CA ALA A 543 2.11 -11.48 31.21
C ALA A 543 0.89 -11.98 32.01
N GLU A 544 1.10 -12.74 33.08
CA GLU A 544 0.04 -13.20 33.98
C GLU A 544 -0.68 -12.04 34.66
N ARG A 545 0.05 -11.00 35.11
CA ARG A 545 -0.56 -9.79 35.69
C ARG A 545 -1.37 -8.99 34.67
N GLU A 546 -0.88 -8.86 33.44
CA GLU A 546 -1.63 -8.21 32.36
C GLU A 546 -2.87 -9.01 31.98
N GLN A 547 -2.78 -10.34 31.93
CA GLN A 547 -3.92 -11.20 31.64
C GLN A 547 -4.98 -11.10 32.75
N ALA A 548 -4.57 -11.19 34.02
CA ALA A 548 -5.48 -11.01 35.16
C ALA A 548 -6.15 -9.61 35.17
N ALA A 549 -5.41 -8.57 34.78
CA ALA A 549 -5.97 -7.22 34.66
C ALA A 549 -6.98 -7.10 33.50
N ARG A 550 -6.73 -7.78 32.38
CA ARG A 550 -7.67 -7.83 31.24
C ARG A 550 -8.94 -8.60 31.59
N GLU A 551 -8.82 -9.76 32.22
CA GLU A 551 -9.96 -10.56 32.67
C GLU A 551 -10.82 -9.79 33.70
N ALA A 552 -10.19 -9.06 34.62
CA ALA A 552 -10.90 -8.21 35.57
C ALA A 552 -11.60 -7.00 34.90
N ALA A 553 -10.99 -6.41 33.87
CA ALA A 553 -11.61 -5.35 33.08
C ALA A 553 -12.79 -5.87 32.25
N GLU A 554 -12.64 -7.06 31.65
CA GLU A 554 -13.67 -7.72 30.86
C GLU A 554 -14.88 -8.12 31.73
N GLN A 555 -14.66 -8.65 32.94
CA GLN A 555 -15.74 -8.92 33.88
C GLN A 555 -16.53 -7.65 34.23
N LYS A 556 -15.84 -6.53 34.50
CA LYS A 556 -16.51 -5.25 34.76
C LYS A 556 -17.29 -4.73 33.55
N ALA A 557 -16.76 -4.91 32.34
CA ALA A 557 -17.45 -4.55 31.11
C ALA A 557 -18.71 -5.42 30.88
N ARG A 558 -18.61 -6.73 31.14
CA ARG A 558 -19.76 -7.67 31.07
C ARG A 558 -20.83 -7.33 32.10
N GLU A 559 -20.46 -7.00 33.34
CA GLU A 559 -21.42 -6.58 34.36
C GLU A 559 -22.11 -5.26 34.00
N TYR A 560 -21.39 -4.31 33.41
CA TYR A 560 -21.96 -3.05 32.95
C TYR A 560 -22.89 -3.25 31.75
N ALA A 561 -22.50 -4.08 30.78
CA ALA A 561 -23.32 -4.44 29.63
C ALA A 561 -24.61 -5.17 30.06
N ALA A 562 -24.53 -6.13 30.99
CA ALA A 562 -25.69 -6.83 31.52
C ALA A 562 -26.67 -5.89 32.24
N LYS A 563 -26.16 -4.88 32.96
CA LYS A 563 -27.02 -3.84 33.58
C LYS A 563 -27.72 -2.98 32.53
N LEU A 564 -27.03 -2.60 31.46
CA LEU A 564 -27.61 -1.80 30.38
C LEU A 564 -28.65 -2.59 29.58
N GLU A 565 -28.37 -3.87 29.34
CA GLU A 565 -29.31 -4.79 28.69
C GLU A 565 -30.57 -5.00 29.53
N ALA A 566 -30.42 -5.23 30.84
CA ALA A 566 -31.56 -5.33 31.75
C ALA A 566 -32.42 -4.04 31.77
N GLN A 567 -31.78 -2.86 31.76
CA GLN A 567 -32.50 -1.58 31.66
C GLN A 567 -33.23 -1.42 30.33
N ARG A 568 -32.64 -1.83 29.21
CA ARG A 568 -33.31 -1.82 27.89
C ARG A 568 -34.50 -2.76 27.86
N LEU A 569 -34.36 -3.96 28.44
CA LEU A 569 -35.43 -4.97 28.45
C LEU A 569 -36.60 -4.51 29.34
N GLU A 570 -36.33 -3.86 30.47
CA GLU A 570 -37.36 -3.25 31.30
C GLU A 570 -38.06 -2.08 30.59
N ALA A 571 -37.31 -1.24 29.86
CA ALA A 571 -37.88 -0.16 29.06
C ALA A 571 -38.73 -0.68 27.90
N GLN A 572 -38.30 -1.76 27.23
CA GLN A 572 -39.07 -2.44 26.19
C GLN A 572 -40.36 -3.04 26.73
N ARG A 573 -40.31 -3.70 27.91
CA ARG A 573 -41.51 -4.23 28.56
C ARG A 573 -42.51 -3.13 28.90
N LYS A 574 -42.06 -1.99 29.43
CA LYS A 574 -42.94 -0.83 29.70
C LYS A 574 -43.55 -0.26 28.43
N ALA A 575 -42.77 -0.13 27.36
CA ALA A 575 -43.27 0.33 26.06
C ALA A 575 -44.26 -0.65 25.42
N GLU A 576 -44.06 -1.95 25.59
CA GLU A 576 -44.96 -2.99 25.10
C GLU A 576 -46.27 -3.06 25.91
N GLU A 577 -46.19 -2.94 27.24
CA GLU A 577 -47.38 -2.81 28.10
C GLU A 577 -48.20 -1.56 27.74
N GLU A 578 -47.54 -0.43 27.46
CA GLU A 578 -48.21 0.79 27.01
C GLU A 578 -48.84 0.63 25.61
N ARG A 579 -48.18 -0.08 24.69
CA ARG A 579 -48.72 -0.39 23.36
C ARG A 579 -49.99 -1.25 23.46
N ILE A 580 -49.97 -2.30 24.29
CA ILE A 580 -51.13 -3.17 24.51
C ILE A 580 -52.28 -2.36 25.10
N LEU A 581 -52.01 -1.46 26.04
CA LEU A 581 -53.04 -0.59 26.64
C LEU A 581 -53.61 0.40 25.62
N ALA A 582 -52.78 0.96 24.73
CA ALA A 582 -53.22 1.84 23.65
C ALA A 582 -54.08 1.09 22.62
N GLU A 583 -53.71 -0.15 22.29
CA GLU A 583 -54.46 -1.03 21.41
C GLU A 583 -55.84 -1.39 21.98
N GLN A 584 -55.91 -1.76 23.27
CA GLN A 584 -57.18 -2.00 23.97
C GLN A 584 -58.08 -0.77 23.99
N ARG A 585 -57.51 0.43 24.16
CA ARG A 585 -58.27 1.69 24.10
C ARG A 585 -58.80 1.99 22.70
N ALA A 586 -57.99 1.72 21.67
CA ALA A 586 -58.40 1.88 20.28
C ALA A 586 -59.51 0.89 19.90
N GLU A 587 -59.42 -0.36 20.36
CA GLU A 587 -60.44 -1.38 20.15
C GLU A 587 -61.75 -1.02 20.87
N ALA A 588 -61.68 -0.59 22.13
CA ALA A 588 -62.85 -0.11 22.87
C ALA A 588 -63.53 1.09 22.17
N ALA A 589 -62.75 2.04 21.66
CA ALA A 589 -63.27 3.18 20.91
C ALA A 589 -63.93 2.76 19.59
N ARG A 590 -63.39 1.74 18.90
CA ARG A 590 -64.01 1.17 17.69
C ARG A 590 -65.34 0.50 17.99
N ILE A 591 -65.41 -0.31 19.05
CA ILE A 591 -66.65 -0.98 19.48
C ILE A 591 -67.71 0.07 19.85
N GLU A 592 -67.33 1.14 20.55
CA GLU A 592 -68.26 2.22 20.89
C GLU A 592 -68.76 2.98 19.65
N ALA A 593 -67.88 3.25 18.68
CA ALA A 593 -68.25 3.89 17.42
C ALA A 593 -69.21 3.00 16.60
N GLU A 594 -68.97 1.69 16.57
CA GLU A 594 -69.82 0.73 15.90
C GLU A 594 -71.20 0.63 16.57
N HIS A 595 -71.26 0.62 17.90
CA HIS A 595 -72.52 0.63 18.64
C HIS A 595 -73.32 1.92 18.37
N LYS A 596 -72.68 3.08 18.35
CA LYS A 596 -73.34 4.37 18.00
C LYS A 596 -73.85 4.39 16.56
N ALA A 597 -73.09 3.82 15.63
CA ALA A 597 -73.52 3.71 14.23
C ALA A 597 -74.72 2.75 14.09
N ALA A 598 -74.72 1.63 14.79
CA ALA A 598 -75.83 0.68 14.81
C ALA A 598 -77.10 1.28 15.45
N GLU A 599 -76.96 2.02 16.55
CA GLU A 599 -78.08 2.73 17.18
C GLU A 599 -78.68 3.78 16.24
N GLN A 600 -77.85 4.53 15.53
CA GLN A 600 -78.32 5.52 14.55
C GLN A 600 -79.00 4.86 13.35
N ALA A 601 -78.47 3.72 12.88
CA ALA A 601 -79.11 2.94 11.82
C ALA A 601 -80.50 2.41 12.25
N ALA A 602 -80.63 1.94 13.49
CA ALA A 602 -81.90 1.49 14.05
C ALA A 602 -82.93 2.63 14.16
N LYS A 603 -82.51 3.83 14.57
CA LYS A 603 -83.39 5.02 14.60
C LYS A 603 -83.87 5.41 13.20
N ASN A 604 -82.95 5.46 12.23
CA ASN A 604 -83.30 5.79 10.84
C ASN A 604 -84.26 4.75 10.22
N GLU A 605 -84.09 3.46 10.56
CA GLU A 605 -84.98 2.40 10.08
C GLU A 605 -86.37 2.47 10.75
N ALA A 606 -86.42 2.79 12.05
CA ALA A 606 -87.70 3.00 12.74
C ALA A 606 -88.50 4.18 12.15
N GLU A 607 -87.83 5.30 11.84
CA GLU A 607 -88.45 6.45 11.19
C GLU A 607 -88.98 6.11 9.78
N ARG A 608 -88.25 5.30 9.01
CA ARG A 608 -88.70 4.81 7.70
C ARG A 608 -89.94 3.93 7.83
N GLN A 609 -89.98 3.03 8.81
CA GLN A 609 -91.14 2.18 9.05
C GLN A 609 -92.36 2.97 9.51
N GLU A 610 -92.18 4.00 10.33
CA GLU A 610 -93.28 4.90 10.73
C GLU A 610 -93.80 5.72 9.54
N ALA A 611 -92.90 6.25 8.70
CA ALA A 611 -93.26 6.95 7.47
C ALA A 611 -94.02 6.04 6.48
N ALA A 612 -93.60 4.78 6.34
CA ALA A 612 -94.29 3.79 5.52
C ALA A 612 -95.70 3.49 6.03
N ARG A 613 -95.88 3.33 7.36
CA ARG A 613 -97.20 3.14 7.98
C ARG A 613 -98.12 4.34 7.78
N LYS A 614 -97.60 5.57 7.89
CA LYS A 614 -98.37 6.80 7.62
C LYS A 614 -98.79 6.90 6.15
N ALA A 615 -97.91 6.54 5.23
CA ALA A 615 -98.21 6.51 3.80
C ALA A 615 -99.27 5.45 3.45
N GLU A 616 -99.22 4.28 4.09
CA GLU A 616 -100.21 3.21 3.90
C GLU A 616 -101.58 3.59 4.46
N ALA A 617 -101.62 4.19 5.67
CA ALA A 617 -102.86 4.70 6.25
C ALA A 617 -103.51 5.77 5.35
N ALA A 618 -102.72 6.70 4.80
CA ALA A 618 -103.21 7.71 3.87
C ALA A 618 -103.79 7.11 2.57
N ARG A 619 -103.17 6.02 2.06
CA ARG A 619 -103.69 5.28 0.89
C ARG A 619 -105.02 4.60 1.19
N GLN A 620 -105.17 3.98 2.36
CA GLN A 620 -106.44 3.35 2.76
C GLN A 620 -107.55 4.38 2.98
N GLU A 621 -107.24 5.54 3.54
CA GLU A 621 -108.22 6.62 3.69
C GLU A 621 -108.65 7.21 2.33
N ALA A 622 -107.72 7.40 1.41
CA ALA A 622 -108.02 7.82 0.04
C ALA A 622 -108.91 6.80 -0.69
N ALA A 623 -108.67 5.50 -0.50
CA ALA A 623 -109.48 4.43 -1.06
C ALA A 623 -110.91 4.43 -0.50
N ARG A 624 -111.09 4.62 0.82
CA ARG A 624 -112.43 4.75 1.43
C ARG A 624 -113.21 5.95 0.90
N ARG A 625 -112.57 7.10 0.76
CA ARG A 625 -113.21 8.30 0.18
C ARG A 625 -113.58 8.10 -1.29
N ALA A 626 -112.80 7.32 -2.05
CA ALA A 626 -113.14 6.95 -3.41
C ALA A 626 -114.34 5.98 -3.48
N GLU A 627 -114.42 5.02 -2.54
CA GLU A 627 -115.56 4.10 -2.43
C GLU A 627 -116.86 4.80 -2.02
N GLU A 628 -116.81 5.75 -1.06
CA GLU A 628 -117.95 6.58 -0.70
C GLU A 628 -118.45 7.42 -1.88
N LYS A 629 -117.53 8.02 -2.65
CA LYS A 629 -117.90 8.74 -3.89
C LYS A 629 -118.56 7.82 -4.92
N ARG A 630 -118.13 6.55 -5.01
CA ARG A 630 -118.76 5.56 -5.90
C ARG A 630 -120.18 5.21 -5.46
N LYS A 631 -120.40 4.98 -4.15
CA LYS A 631 -121.74 4.71 -3.59
C LYS A 631 -122.69 5.90 -3.73
N ALA A 632 -122.20 7.14 -3.61
CA ALA A 632 -122.99 8.34 -3.85
C ALA A 632 -123.37 8.52 -5.33
N ALA A 633 -122.49 8.13 -6.26
CA ALA A 633 -122.79 8.15 -7.70
C ALA A 633 -123.80 7.07 -8.10
N GLU A 634 -123.70 5.88 -7.51
CA GLU A 634 -124.61 4.75 -7.75
C GLU A 634 -126.03 5.03 -7.23
N ALA A 635 -126.17 5.65 -6.05
CA ALA A 635 -127.46 6.10 -5.52
C ALA A 635 -128.14 7.17 -6.40
N LYS A 636 -127.35 8.03 -7.06
CA LYS A 636 -127.86 9.04 -8.00
C LYS A 636 -128.35 8.41 -9.31
N ALA A 637 -127.63 7.40 -9.81
CA ALA A 637 -128.02 6.68 -11.02
C ALA A 637 -129.29 5.81 -10.83
N GLU A 638 -129.52 5.27 -9.62
CA GLU A 638 -130.75 4.53 -9.31
C GLU A 638 -131.97 5.45 -9.15
N ALA A 639 -131.79 6.67 -8.62
CA ALA A 639 -132.83 7.70 -8.58
C ALA A 639 -133.26 8.16 -9.99
N ASP A 640 -132.31 8.28 -10.92
CA ASP A 640 -132.59 8.66 -12.32
C ASP A 640 -133.27 7.52 -13.11
N ARG A 641 -133.10 6.25 -12.69
CA ARG A 641 -133.74 5.08 -13.32
C ARG A 641 -135.23 4.94 -12.98
N ILE A 642 -135.65 5.38 -11.80
CA ILE A 642 -137.07 5.38 -11.37
C ILE A 642 -137.86 6.52 -12.02
N ALA A 643 -137.23 7.63 -12.39
CA ALA A 643 -137.87 8.75 -13.11
C ALA A 643 -138.07 8.48 -14.62
N ALA A 644 -137.30 7.57 -15.22
CA ALA A 644 -137.34 7.25 -16.64
C ALA A 644 -138.38 6.17 -17.02
N GLU A 645 -138.93 5.45 -16.04
CA GLU A 645 -139.89 4.35 -16.25
C GLU A 645 -141.36 4.81 -16.33
N ALA A 646 -141.63 6.12 -16.17
CA ALA A 646 -142.98 6.71 -16.27
C ALA A 646 -143.30 7.38 -17.63
N LYS A 647 -142.41 7.32 -18.63
CA LYS A 647 -142.62 7.94 -19.96
C LYS A 647 -142.30 7.00 -21.11
N ARG A 648 -142.96 5.83 -21.13
CA ARG A 648 -143.05 4.95 -22.30
C ARG A 648 -144.47 4.40 -22.50
N THR A 649 -145.46 5.28 -22.61
CA THR A 649 -146.81 4.89 -23.05
C THR A 649 -147.51 6.02 -23.80
N GLU A 650 -146.97 6.41 -24.95
CA GLU A 650 -147.78 6.93 -26.06
C GLU A 650 -146.93 6.88 -27.33
N GLU A 651 -147.53 6.54 -28.46
CA GLU A 651 -146.86 6.50 -29.78
C GLU A 651 -146.07 5.23 -30.10
N ALA A 652 -146.67 4.10 -29.74
CA ALA A 652 -146.81 3.04 -30.73
C ALA A 652 -147.93 3.42 -31.72
N ARG A 653 -147.58 3.92 -32.91
CA ARG A 653 -148.39 3.61 -34.10
C ARG A 653 -147.63 3.80 -35.42
N LYS A 654 -147.12 2.67 -35.93
CA LYS A 654 -147.24 2.19 -37.33
C LYS A 654 -147.20 3.30 -38.40
N ALA A 655 -146.31 3.33 -39.38
CA ALA A 655 -145.63 2.27 -40.10
C ALA A 655 -144.84 2.99 -41.22
N GLU A 656 -143.56 2.73 -41.42
CA GLU A 656 -143.06 1.60 -42.24
C GLU A 656 -143.26 1.77 -43.76
N GLU A 657 -144.09 2.66 -44.30
CA GLU A 657 -144.41 2.57 -45.75
C GLU A 657 -144.37 3.86 -46.59
N ALA A 658 -143.71 4.92 -46.13
CA ALA A 658 -143.38 6.09 -46.99
C ALA A 658 -141.89 6.13 -47.39
N ARG A 659 -141.19 4.99 -47.24
CA ARG A 659 -139.73 4.87 -47.29
C ARG A 659 -139.13 4.64 -48.68
N GLN A 660 -139.90 4.69 -49.78
CA GLN A 660 -139.38 4.29 -51.10
C GLN A 660 -139.45 5.35 -52.22
N GLU A 661 -140.11 6.51 -52.06
CA GLU A 661 -140.25 7.44 -53.20
C GLU A 661 -139.52 8.79 -53.06
N ALA A 662 -139.07 9.18 -51.86
CA ALA A 662 -138.32 10.43 -51.67
C ALA A 662 -136.81 10.29 -51.96
N LEU A 663 -136.39 9.18 -52.58
CA LEU A 663 -135.00 8.81 -52.87
C LEU A 663 -134.48 9.32 -54.23
N ARG A 664 -135.19 10.22 -54.92
CA ARG A 664 -134.76 10.72 -56.25
C ARG A 664 -134.71 12.24 -56.46
N LYS A 665 -134.83 13.07 -55.42
CA LYS A 665 -134.71 14.54 -55.57
C LYS A 665 -133.80 15.29 -54.60
N ALA A 666 -133.23 14.64 -53.58
CA ALA A 666 -132.27 15.32 -52.68
C ALA A 666 -130.80 15.09 -53.07
N GLU A 667 -130.54 14.28 -54.09
CA GLU A 667 -129.19 13.94 -54.58
C GLU A 667 -128.47 15.13 -55.25
N MET A 668 -129.19 16.16 -55.73
CA MET A 668 -128.58 17.37 -56.27
C MET A 668 -128.22 18.46 -55.24
N ALA A 669 -128.63 18.33 -53.97
CA ALA A 669 -128.22 19.27 -52.90
C ALA A 669 -127.01 18.76 -52.09
N ARG A 670 -126.61 17.50 -52.30
CA ARG A 670 -125.55 16.83 -51.53
C ARG A 670 -124.13 17.11 -52.05
N GLN A 671 -123.97 17.67 -53.26
CA GLN A 671 -122.66 17.89 -53.87
C GLN A 671 -122.02 19.26 -53.57
N GLU A 672 -122.77 20.26 -53.10
CA GLU A 672 -122.20 21.58 -52.76
C GLU A 672 -121.86 21.74 -51.27
N ALA A 673 -122.54 21.02 -50.38
CA ALA A 673 -122.28 21.03 -48.94
C ALA A 673 -121.09 20.13 -48.52
N ALA A 674 -120.69 19.16 -49.36
CA ALA A 674 -119.60 18.23 -49.05
C ALA A 674 -118.21 18.86 -49.19
N ARG A 675 -118.01 19.80 -50.13
CA ARG A 675 -116.67 20.41 -50.36
C ARG A 675 -116.22 21.39 -49.27
N LYS A 676 -117.13 22.06 -48.57
CA LYS A 676 -116.79 23.03 -47.50
C LYS A 676 -116.52 22.35 -46.15
N ALA A 677 -117.17 21.21 -45.88
CA ALA A 677 -116.98 20.46 -44.64
C ALA A 677 -115.72 19.57 -44.65
N GLU A 678 -115.22 19.20 -45.82
CA GLU A 678 -114.00 18.39 -45.96
C GLU A 678 -112.72 19.23 -45.79
N GLU A 679 -112.71 20.47 -46.29
CA GLU A 679 -111.59 21.41 -46.15
C GLU A 679 -111.39 21.83 -44.67
N GLU A 680 -112.47 21.98 -43.91
CA GLU A 680 -112.43 22.34 -42.49
C GLU A 680 -112.04 21.15 -41.59
N ARG A 681 -112.39 19.91 -41.96
CA ARG A 681 -111.93 18.69 -41.24
C ARG A 681 -110.45 18.40 -41.48
N LEU A 682 -109.92 18.65 -42.68
CA LEU A 682 -108.49 18.48 -42.96
C LEU A 682 -107.64 19.52 -42.20
N ALA A 683 -108.07 20.78 -42.16
CA ALA A 683 -107.39 21.83 -41.38
C ALA A 683 -107.44 21.60 -39.85
N ALA A 684 -108.52 21.00 -39.33
CA ALA A 684 -108.64 20.65 -37.92
C ALA A 684 -107.79 19.42 -37.53
N ILE A 685 -107.68 18.43 -38.42
CA ILE A 685 -106.80 17.27 -38.21
C ILE A 685 -105.33 17.69 -38.24
N GLU A 686 -104.94 18.58 -39.17
CA GLU A 686 -103.56 19.07 -39.26
C GLU A 686 -103.15 19.90 -38.04
N ARG A 687 -104.02 20.79 -37.54
CA ARG A 687 -103.77 21.53 -36.29
C ARG A 687 -103.69 20.62 -35.06
N ALA A 688 -104.57 19.61 -34.96
CA ALA A 688 -104.54 18.65 -33.86
C ALA A 688 -103.28 17.76 -33.91
N GLN A 689 -102.79 17.41 -35.10
CA GLN A 689 -101.53 16.68 -35.28
C GLN A 689 -100.30 17.56 -34.96
N GLU A 690 -100.32 18.84 -35.33
CA GLU A 690 -99.22 19.77 -35.00
C GLU A 690 -99.17 20.07 -33.49
N GLU A 691 -100.32 20.21 -32.83
CA GLU A 691 -100.41 20.45 -31.39
C GLU A 691 -100.01 19.19 -30.59
N ALA A 692 -100.37 17.99 -31.06
CA ALA A 692 -99.90 16.72 -30.50
C ALA A 692 -98.37 16.56 -30.65
N ARG A 693 -97.80 16.92 -31.82
CA ARG A 693 -96.35 16.86 -32.05
C ARG A 693 -95.57 17.84 -31.18
N LYS A 694 -96.08 19.06 -30.98
CA LYS A 694 -95.49 20.05 -30.04
C LYS A 694 -95.58 19.59 -28.58
N ALA A 695 -96.67 18.95 -28.18
CA ALA A 695 -96.82 18.39 -26.83
C ALA A 695 -95.92 17.16 -26.59
N GLU A 696 -95.59 16.40 -27.63
CA GLU A 696 -94.67 15.28 -27.56
C GLU A 696 -93.20 15.74 -27.58
N GLU A 697 -92.83 16.71 -28.42
CA GLU A 697 -91.52 17.37 -28.37
C GLU A 697 -91.26 18.06 -27.01
N ALA A 698 -92.29 18.68 -26.41
CA ALA A 698 -92.18 19.28 -25.08
C ALA A 698 -91.93 18.22 -23.99
N ARG A 699 -92.60 17.07 -24.06
CA ARG A 699 -92.38 15.94 -23.15
C ARG A 699 -90.99 15.33 -23.32
N GLN A 700 -90.52 15.13 -24.55
CA GLN A 700 -89.16 14.63 -24.79
C GLN A 700 -88.08 15.62 -24.33
N ARG A 701 -88.31 16.94 -24.44
CA ARG A 701 -87.39 17.95 -23.88
C ARG A 701 -87.39 17.98 -22.36
N GLU A 702 -88.54 17.78 -21.72
CA GLU A 702 -88.62 17.71 -20.25
C GLU A 702 -87.98 16.43 -19.70
N GLU A 703 -88.18 15.30 -20.39
CA GLU A 703 -87.54 14.03 -20.06
C GLU A 703 -86.02 14.09 -20.27
N ALA A 704 -85.55 14.66 -21.39
CA ALA A 704 -84.13 14.91 -21.63
C ALA A 704 -83.50 15.81 -20.55
N ARG A 705 -84.21 16.87 -20.12
CA ARG A 705 -83.76 17.72 -19.01
C ARG A 705 -83.68 16.98 -17.68
N ARG A 706 -84.61 16.06 -17.39
CA ARG A 706 -84.55 15.25 -16.17
C ARG A 706 -83.37 14.28 -16.20
N VAL A 707 -83.15 13.59 -17.32
CA VAL A 707 -82.01 12.68 -17.51
C VAL A 707 -80.68 13.45 -17.38
N GLU A 708 -80.57 14.62 -18.01
CA GLU A 708 -79.39 15.47 -17.92
C GLU A 708 -79.17 16.03 -16.51
N ALA A 709 -80.23 16.41 -15.78
CA ALA A 709 -80.14 16.85 -14.39
C ALA A 709 -79.66 15.72 -13.46
N THR A 710 -80.11 14.48 -13.67
CA THR A 710 -79.58 13.30 -12.94
C THR A 710 -78.12 13.03 -13.27
N ARG A 711 -77.71 13.15 -14.54
CA ARG A 711 -76.31 12.97 -14.95
C ARG A 711 -75.41 14.03 -14.30
N GLN A 712 -75.84 15.29 -14.27
CA GLN A 712 -75.10 16.37 -13.60
C GLN A 712 -75.02 16.17 -12.08
N ALA A 713 -76.08 15.65 -11.44
CA ALA A 713 -76.07 15.34 -10.00
C ALA A 713 -75.14 14.15 -9.67
N GLU A 714 -75.07 13.14 -10.54
CA GLU A 714 -74.16 12.01 -10.40
C GLU A 714 -72.70 12.41 -10.65
N GLU A 715 -72.46 13.22 -11.67
CA GLU A 715 -71.15 13.81 -11.98
C GLU A 715 -70.63 14.70 -10.83
N ALA A 716 -71.51 15.51 -10.23
CA ALA A 716 -71.18 16.30 -9.04
C ALA A 716 -70.86 15.44 -7.81
N ARG A 717 -71.55 14.30 -7.62
CA ARG A 717 -71.23 13.35 -6.55
C ARG A 717 -69.88 12.68 -6.76
N LEU A 718 -69.57 12.26 -7.98
CA LEU A 718 -68.29 11.64 -8.32
C LEU A 718 -67.13 12.64 -8.16
N ALA A 719 -67.34 13.91 -8.56
CA ALA A 719 -66.37 14.99 -8.34
C ALA A 719 -66.11 15.23 -6.84
N ALA A 720 -67.16 15.25 -6.01
CA ALA A 720 -67.03 15.43 -4.56
C ALA A 720 -66.30 14.25 -3.88
N ILE A 721 -66.53 13.01 -4.33
CA ILE A 721 -65.80 11.82 -3.83
C ILE A 721 -64.32 11.90 -4.23
N ALA A 722 -64.02 12.31 -5.47
CA ALA A 722 -62.65 12.46 -5.95
C ALA A 722 -61.89 13.61 -5.26
N GLU A 723 -62.59 14.67 -4.84
CA GLU A 723 -62.01 15.76 -4.06
C GLU A 723 -61.76 15.35 -2.61
N ALA A 724 -62.70 14.65 -1.97
CA ALA A 724 -62.52 14.08 -0.63
C ALA A 724 -61.35 13.08 -0.57
N ALA A 725 -61.18 12.24 -1.61
CA ALA A 725 -60.04 11.33 -1.72
C ALA A 725 -58.70 12.07 -1.86
N ARG A 726 -58.65 13.16 -2.64
CA ARG A 726 -57.46 14.01 -2.78
C ARG A 726 -57.09 14.70 -1.47
N GLN A 727 -58.08 15.20 -0.72
CA GLN A 727 -57.84 15.81 0.59
C GLN A 727 -57.36 14.80 1.64
N ALA A 728 -57.84 13.55 1.60
CA ALA A 728 -57.36 12.48 2.46
C ALA A 728 -55.92 12.06 2.13
N GLU A 729 -55.58 11.97 0.84
CA GLU A 729 -54.21 11.70 0.37
C GLU A 729 -53.24 12.81 0.80
N GLU A 730 -53.61 14.08 0.63
CA GLU A 730 -52.81 15.22 1.09
C GLU A 730 -52.62 15.24 2.61
N ALA A 731 -53.64 14.86 3.38
CA ALA A 731 -53.53 14.75 4.83
C ALA A 731 -52.54 13.65 5.23
N ARG A 732 -52.57 12.48 4.58
CA ARG A 732 -51.62 11.39 4.80
C ARG A 732 -50.19 11.81 4.49
N ILE A 733 -49.95 12.49 3.37
CA ILE A 733 -48.62 13.00 2.99
C ILE A 733 -48.11 14.04 4.01
N ARG A 734 -48.98 14.90 4.55
CA ARG A 734 -48.57 15.86 5.61
C ARG A 734 -48.20 15.15 6.92
N GLU A 735 -48.92 14.11 7.30
CA GLU A 735 -48.63 13.32 8.49
C GLU A 735 -47.33 12.53 8.33
N GLU A 736 -47.13 11.90 7.18
CA GLU A 736 -45.90 11.19 6.81
C GLU A 736 -44.68 12.12 6.81
N ASN A 737 -44.81 13.33 6.27
CA ASN A 737 -43.74 14.34 6.32
C ASN A 737 -43.43 14.80 7.74
N ARG A 738 -44.43 14.96 8.62
CA ARG A 738 -44.20 15.28 10.04
C ARG A 738 -43.50 14.15 10.77
N ALA A 739 -43.87 12.90 10.49
CA ALA A 739 -43.20 11.73 11.05
C ALA A 739 -41.73 11.62 10.55
N ALA A 740 -41.49 11.87 9.27
CA ALA A 740 -40.15 11.90 8.69
C ALA A 740 -39.28 13.04 9.27
N GLU A 741 -39.86 14.21 9.52
CA GLU A 741 -39.15 15.34 10.15
C GLU A 741 -38.83 15.07 11.63
N ALA A 742 -39.77 14.46 12.37
CA ALA A 742 -39.53 14.00 13.73
C ALA A 742 -38.43 12.92 13.81
N ALA A 743 -38.41 11.96 12.86
CA ALA A 743 -37.37 10.96 12.75
C ALA A 743 -35.99 11.58 12.44
N ARG A 744 -35.94 12.53 11.49
CA ARG A 744 -34.70 13.27 11.17
C ARG A 744 -34.18 14.08 12.36
N LYS A 745 -35.06 14.64 13.18
CA LYS A 745 -34.67 15.35 14.41
C LYS A 745 -34.11 14.40 15.46
N ALA A 746 -34.77 13.26 15.70
CA ALA A 746 -34.28 12.23 16.63
C ALA A 746 -32.94 11.65 16.19
N GLU A 747 -32.74 11.46 14.89
CA GLU A 747 -31.48 10.99 14.32
C GLU A 747 -30.35 12.01 14.47
N ARG A 748 -30.63 13.31 14.23
CA ARG A 748 -29.66 14.38 14.47
C ARG A 748 -29.24 14.47 15.94
N GLU A 749 -30.18 14.29 16.87
CA GLU A 749 -29.88 14.27 18.31
C GLU A 749 -29.07 13.02 18.71
N ARG A 750 -29.30 11.88 18.08
CA ARG A 750 -28.50 10.66 18.27
C ARG A 750 -27.06 10.87 17.77
N ILE A 751 -26.90 11.38 16.55
CA ILE A 751 -25.58 11.68 15.96
C ILE A 751 -24.83 12.70 16.81
N ALA A 752 -25.50 13.75 17.31
CA ALA A 752 -24.86 14.74 18.17
C ALA A 752 -24.38 14.14 19.52
N LYS A 753 -25.16 13.23 20.12
CA LYS A 753 -24.75 12.52 21.34
C LYS A 753 -23.60 11.55 21.08
N GLU A 754 -23.63 10.84 19.97
CA GLU A 754 -22.58 9.91 19.57
C GLU A 754 -21.27 10.65 19.26
N GLN A 755 -21.34 11.80 18.58
CA GLN A 755 -20.18 12.67 18.35
C GLN A 755 -19.63 13.26 19.65
N ALA A 756 -20.48 13.63 20.61
CA ALA A 756 -20.04 14.11 21.93
C ALA A 756 -19.36 13.00 22.75
N GLU A 757 -19.86 11.76 22.68
CA GLU A 757 -19.23 10.61 23.34
C GLU A 757 -17.91 10.21 22.66
N ALA A 758 -17.85 10.24 21.33
CA ALA A 758 -16.63 10.02 20.56
C ALA A 758 -15.57 11.09 20.87
N ALA A 759 -15.96 12.36 20.99
CA ALA A 759 -15.06 13.44 21.39
C ALA A 759 -14.49 13.23 22.79
N ARG A 760 -15.32 12.79 23.76
CA ARG A 760 -14.85 12.42 25.10
C ARG A 760 -13.87 11.25 25.09
N LYS A 761 -14.15 10.19 24.33
CA LYS A 761 -13.24 9.03 24.19
C LYS A 761 -11.92 9.44 23.52
N ALA A 762 -11.96 10.35 22.55
CA ALA A 762 -10.77 10.90 21.91
C ALA A 762 -9.92 11.74 22.88
N GLU A 763 -10.55 12.51 23.77
CA GLU A 763 -9.86 13.29 24.80
C GLU A 763 -9.23 12.38 25.87
N GLU A 764 -9.94 11.36 26.33
CA GLU A 764 -9.41 10.36 27.27
C GLU A 764 -8.23 9.58 26.66
N ALA A 765 -8.30 9.24 25.37
CA ALA A 765 -7.20 8.61 24.64
C ALA A 765 -5.97 9.53 24.50
N ARG A 766 -6.19 10.84 24.26
CA ARG A 766 -5.10 11.84 24.24
C ARG A 766 -4.41 11.96 25.58
N GLN A 767 -5.16 12.01 26.68
CA GLN A 767 -4.58 12.06 28.03
C GLN A 767 -3.78 10.79 28.38
N LEU A 768 -4.25 9.63 27.93
CA LEU A 768 -3.51 8.37 28.10
C LEU A 768 -2.24 8.33 27.26
N ALA A 769 -2.28 8.83 26.02
CA ALA A 769 -1.11 8.94 25.16
C ALA A 769 -0.08 9.92 25.72
N GLU A 770 -0.52 11.06 26.26
CA GLU A 770 0.36 12.05 26.91
C GLU A 770 1.04 11.46 28.16
N LYS A 771 0.31 10.68 28.97
CA LYS A 771 0.90 9.97 30.12
C LYS A 771 1.96 8.95 29.68
N ARG A 772 1.66 8.14 28.67
CA ARG A 772 2.60 7.16 28.11
C ARG A 772 3.84 7.82 27.50
N TYR A 773 3.67 8.99 26.87
CA TYR A 773 4.79 9.76 26.32
C TYR A 773 5.71 10.29 27.44
N ARG A 774 5.14 10.83 28.53
CA ARG A 774 5.92 11.25 29.71
C ARG A 774 6.64 10.09 30.39
N GLU A 775 6.00 8.92 30.52
CA GLU A 775 6.64 7.72 31.05
C GLU A 775 7.80 7.24 30.16
N TYR A 776 7.63 7.32 28.84
CA TYR A 776 8.69 7.01 27.89
C TYR A 776 9.87 8.00 27.97
N GLU A 777 9.60 9.29 28.12
CA GLU A 777 10.63 10.33 28.28
C GLU A 777 11.46 10.10 29.55
N ILE A 778 10.81 9.79 30.67
CA ILE A 778 11.47 9.44 31.93
C ILE A 778 12.32 8.17 31.76
N ALA A 779 11.81 7.15 31.07
CA ALA A 779 12.57 5.92 30.80
C ALA A 779 13.81 6.17 29.92
N GLN A 780 13.70 7.08 28.94
CA GLN A 780 14.81 7.49 28.08
C GLN A 780 15.88 8.28 28.86
N GLU A 781 15.49 9.17 29.76
CA GLU A 781 16.43 9.86 30.64
C GLU A 781 17.14 8.89 31.59
N GLN A 782 16.41 7.95 32.21
CA GLN A 782 17.00 6.91 33.06
C GLN A 782 17.98 6.03 32.28
N ALA A 783 17.68 5.68 31.03
CA ALA A 783 18.58 4.93 30.17
C ALA A 783 19.85 5.72 29.80
N LYS A 784 19.73 7.03 29.51
CA LYS A 784 20.88 7.91 29.28
C LYS A 784 21.76 8.04 30.52
N GLU A 785 21.16 8.16 31.70
CA GLU A 785 21.88 8.25 32.96
C GLU A 785 22.57 6.92 33.33
N ALA A 786 21.93 5.78 33.08
CA ALA A 786 22.52 4.46 33.25
C ALA A 786 23.75 4.25 32.34
N ARG A 787 23.69 4.72 31.08
CA ARG A 787 24.84 4.70 30.15
C ARG A 787 26.00 5.56 30.66
N ARG A 788 25.71 6.80 31.11
CA ARG A 788 26.75 7.66 31.72
C ARG A 788 27.41 7.00 32.93
N ARG A 789 26.63 6.36 33.80
CA ARG A 789 27.17 5.63 34.96
C ARG A 789 28.04 4.44 34.53
N ALA A 790 27.64 3.70 33.50
CA ALA A 790 28.43 2.59 32.96
C ALA A 790 29.75 3.06 32.33
N ASP A 791 29.75 4.20 31.63
CA ASP A 791 30.96 4.79 31.06
C ASP A 791 31.93 5.28 32.14
N ILE A 792 31.42 5.94 33.18
CA ILE A 792 32.21 6.34 34.35
C ILE A 792 32.83 5.11 35.04
N GLN A 793 32.09 4.01 35.19
CA GLN A 793 32.63 2.77 35.76
C GLN A 793 33.71 2.16 34.87
N ARG A 794 33.53 2.16 33.54
CA ARG A 794 34.56 1.69 32.59
C ARG A 794 35.82 2.53 32.66
N GLU A 795 35.71 3.85 32.75
CA GLU A 795 36.87 4.72 32.94
C GLU A 795 37.57 4.47 34.27
N ALA A 796 36.81 4.29 35.36
CA ALA A 796 37.38 3.96 36.66
C ALA A 796 38.13 2.62 36.62
N GLN A 797 37.59 1.61 35.94
CA GLN A 797 38.25 0.32 35.75
C GLN A 797 39.52 0.44 34.90
N LYS A 798 39.50 1.25 33.83
CA LYS A 798 40.70 1.52 33.03
C LYS A 798 41.80 2.21 33.85
N LYS A 799 41.46 3.23 34.65
CA LYS A 799 42.41 3.91 35.54
C LYS A 799 42.95 2.98 36.63
N ALA A 800 42.11 2.09 37.17
CA ALA A 800 42.54 1.08 38.14
C ALA A 800 43.50 0.06 37.51
N ALA A 801 43.24 -0.39 36.28
CA ALA A 801 44.13 -1.28 35.54
C ALA A 801 45.50 -0.62 35.24
N GLN A 802 45.49 0.64 34.81
CA GLN A 802 46.72 1.41 34.59
C GLN A 802 47.55 1.56 35.87
N ARG A 803 46.91 1.89 37.00
CA ARG A 803 47.61 1.95 38.30
C ARG A 803 48.17 0.60 38.73
N ALA A 804 47.45 -0.50 38.49
CA ALA A 804 47.94 -1.84 38.79
C ALA A 804 49.18 -2.20 37.96
N GLU A 805 49.21 -1.78 36.69
CA GLU A 805 50.35 -1.96 35.81
C GLU A 805 51.56 -1.11 36.24
N GLU A 806 51.35 0.15 36.62
CA GLU A 806 52.39 1.02 37.18
C GLU A 806 53.00 0.44 38.46
N ILE A 807 52.17 -0.09 39.35
CA ILE A 807 52.63 -0.76 40.58
C ILE A 807 53.47 -2.00 40.23
N ARG A 808 53.03 -2.78 39.24
CA ARG A 808 53.78 -3.96 38.77
C ARG A 808 55.14 -3.57 38.19
N LEU A 809 55.19 -2.54 37.36
CA LEU A 809 56.44 -1.99 36.79
C LEU A 809 57.37 -1.46 37.88
N ALA A 810 56.83 -0.76 38.88
CA ALA A 810 57.61 -0.27 40.03
C ALA A 810 58.20 -1.42 40.86
N ALA A 811 57.43 -2.48 41.11
CA ALA A 811 57.91 -3.68 41.80
C ALA A 811 59.01 -4.37 40.98
N GLN A 812 58.85 -4.47 39.67
CA GLN A 812 59.86 -5.06 38.79
C GLN A 812 61.17 -4.25 38.79
N ARG A 813 61.09 -2.91 38.80
CA ARG A 813 62.25 -2.02 38.95
C ARG A 813 62.97 -2.23 40.28
N GLN A 814 62.24 -2.42 41.38
CA GLN A 814 62.85 -2.72 42.68
C GLN A 814 63.57 -4.07 42.68
N ILE A 815 63.01 -5.08 42.03
CA ILE A 815 63.64 -6.41 41.90
C ILE A 815 64.95 -6.29 41.09
N ILE A 816 64.93 -5.56 39.97
CA ILE A 816 66.13 -5.31 39.16
C ILE A 816 67.17 -4.52 39.96
N ALA A 817 66.77 -3.48 40.70
CA ALA A 817 67.69 -2.71 41.53
C ALA A 817 68.35 -3.57 42.63
N LYS A 818 67.60 -4.47 43.28
CA LYS A 818 68.15 -5.43 44.24
C LYS A 818 69.15 -6.38 43.59
N ARG A 819 68.81 -6.93 42.42
CA ARG A 819 69.69 -7.83 41.67
C ARG A 819 71.00 -7.13 41.26
N ASN A 820 70.91 -5.89 40.79
CA ASN A 820 72.09 -5.10 40.41
C ASN A 820 72.97 -4.76 41.63
N ALA A 821 72.36 -4.44 42.78
CA ALA A 821 73.11 -4.23 44.02
C ALA A 821 73.80 -5.52 44.51
N GLU A 822 73.19 -6.68 44.28
CA GLU A 822 73.77 -7.99 44.61
C GLU A 822 74.94 -8.34 43.69
N ILE A 823 74.80 -8.10 42.38
CA ILE A 823 75.88 -8.24 41.39
C ILE A 823 77.06 -7.30 41.75
N ALA A 824 76.78 -6.05 42.14
CA ALA A 824 77.82 -5.12 42.58
C ALA A 824 78.56 -5.61 43.83
N ARG A 825 77.84 -6.24 44.78
CA ARG A 825 78.46 -6.86 45.97
C ARG A 825 79.31 -8.07 45.61
N GLN A 826 78.88 -8.89 44.66
CA GLN A 826 79.65 -10.02 44.16
C GLN A 826 80.94 -9.56 43.49
N LYS A 827 80.88 -8.56 42.59
CA LYS A 827 82.08 -7.97 41.97
C LYS A 827 83.06 -7.41 43.01
N LEU A 828 82.56 -6.74 44.05
CA LEU A 828 83.42 -6.20 45.10
C LEU A 828 84.02 -7.29 46.00
N ALA A 829 83.36 -8.44 46.11
CA ALA A 829 83.89 -9.62 46.80
C ALA A 829 84.96 -10.33 45.95
N GLU A 830 84.72 -10.47 44.64
CA GLU A 830 85.68 -11.01 43.67
C GLU A 830 86.94 -10.14 43.58
N GLU A 831 86.81 -8.79 43.55
CA GLU A 831 87.96 -7.88 43.60
C GLU A 831 88.75 -8.01 44.91
N ARG A 832 88.06 -8.19 46.04
CA ARG A 832 88.73 -8.43 47.34
C ARG A 832 89.43 -9.79 47.37
N GLU A 833 88.87 -10.80 46.73
CA GLU A 833 89.47 -12.13 46.62
C GLU A 833 90.67 -12.14 45.66
N ALA A 834 90.57 -11.44 44.52
CA ALA A 834 91.68 -11.20 43.60
C ALA A 834 92.82 -10.42 44.26
N ALA A 835 92.50 -9.39 45.06
CA ALA A 835 93.48 -8.65 45.86
C ALA A 835 94.14 -9.54 46.93
N ARG A 836 93.40 -10.49 47.52
CA ARG A 836 93.94 -11.47 48.47
C ARG A 836 94.88 -12.48 47.80
N ILE A 837 94.55 -12.92 46.58
CA ILE A 837 95.39 -13.82 45.77
C ILE A 837 96.67 -13.12 45.31
N ALA A 838 96.59 -11.84 44.91
CA ALA A 838 97.76 -11.03 44.56
C ALA A 838 98.72 -10.81 45.75
N ALA A 839 98.19 -10.75 46.98
CA ALA A 839 99.01 -10.63 48.19
C ALA A 839 99.72 -11.94 48.60
N GLN A 840 99.29 -13.10 48.10
CA GLN A 840 99.86 -14.42 48.44
C GLN A 840 100.83 -14.99 47.40
N GLY A 841 100.97 -14.36 46.22
CA GLY A 841 101.71 -14.90 45.07
C GLY A 841 103.17 -14.47 44.94
N GLY A 842 104.01 -14.72 45.96
CA GLY A 842 105.46 -14.47 45.91
C GLY A 842 106.31 -15.73 45.97
N LYS A 843 106.45 -16.50 44.86
CA LYS A 843 107.69 -17.23 44.46
C LYS A 843 107.47 -18.11 43.22
N ARG A 844 108.45 -18.01 42.32
CA ARG A 844 108.61 -18.68 41.02
C ARG A 844 108.77 -20.21 41.10
N ARG A 845 108.26 -20.91 40.06
CA ARG A 845 108.96 -21.84 39.13
C ARG A 845 107.88 -22.58 38.32
N SER A 846 107.74 -22.35 37.01
CA SER A 846 108.52 -22.80 35.85
C SER A 846 108.01 -24.12 35.24
N PHE A 847 107.66 -24.02 33.96
CA PHE A 847 107.80 -25.04 32.91
C PHE A 847 106.80 -26.21 32.91
N ALA A 848 105.64 -25.98 32.28
CA ALA A 848 105.14 -26.74 31.13
C ALA A 848 103.67 -26.34 30.83
N GLU A 849 103.42 -26.02 29.57
CA GLU A 849 102.13 -26.09 28.87
C GLU A 849 101.03 -25.08 29.26
N LEU A 850 101.04 -23.97 28.52
CA LEU A 850 99.87 -23.21 28.11
C LEU A 850 99.87 -23.15 26.58
N ASP A 851 98.72 -23.47 25.99
CA ASP A 851 98.07 -22.91 24.79
C ASP A 851 97.03 -23.97 24.32
N ASP A 852 95.74 -23.73 24.15
CA ASP A 852 95.05 -22.46 23.93
C ASP A 852 93.59 -22.50 24.44
N VAL A 853 93.12 -21.34 24.86
CA VAL A 853 91.86 -21.07 25.55
C VAL A 853 90.82 -20.56 24.56
N ASN A 854 89.59 -21.11 24.58
CA ASN A 854 88.42 -20.33 24.16
C ASN A 854 87.16 -20.77 24.91
N THR A 855 87.03 -20.26 26.13
CA THR A 855 85.80 -20.32 26.92
C THR A 855 84.84 -19.23 26.47
N SER A 856 83.64 -19.69 26.14
CA SER A 856 82.39 -18.94 26.05
C SER A 856 82.13 -18.02 27.25
N ALA A 857 81.85 -16.75 26.97
CA ALA A 857 80.98 -15.84 27.74
C ALA A 857 80.96 -14.52 26.93
N ASP A 858 79.92 -14.20 26.17
CA ASP A 858 78.67 -13.62 26.67
C ASP A 858 78.91 -12.64 27.82
N GLN A 859 79.38 -11.45 27.48
CA GLN A 859 78.84 -10.23 28.07
C GLN A 859 78.40 -9.26 26.98
N ASP A 860 77.09 -9.06 27.00
CA ASP A 860 76.34 -7.94 26.48
C ASP A 860 77.11 -6.61 26.63
N GLU A 861 77.53 -6.04 25.50
CA GLU A 861 77.62 -4.61 25.36
C GLU A 861 76.24 -4.06 25.02
N ASP A 862 75.70 -3.31 25.97
CA ASP A 862 74.57 -2.42 25.78
C ASP A 862 74.95 -1.35 24.73
N THR A 863 74.39 -1.48 23.52
CA THR A 863 74.24 -0.36 22.59
C THR A 863 72.79 -0.22 22.18
N THR A 864 72.16 0.75 22.81
CA THR A 864 71.09 1.57 22.23
C THR A 864 71.29 1.80 20.73
N GLN A 865 70.40 1.23 19.90
CA GLN A 865 69.96 1.88 18.67
C GLN A 865 68.44 1.71 18.53
N ASN A 866 67.74 2.76 18.97
CA ASN A 866 66.44 3.13 18.42
C ASN A 866 66.60 3.35 16.92
N ALA A 867 65.77 2.67 16.12
CA ALA A 867 64.90 3.30 15.12
C ALA A 867 64.41 2.23 14.14
N VAL A 868 63.21 1.68 14.38
CA VAL A 868 62.35 1.28 13.26
C VAL A 868 60.93 1.74 13.55
N SER A 869 60.42 2.42 12.54
CA SER A 869 59.22 3.21 12.42
C SER A 869 57.92 2.47 12.73
N ILE A 870 57.01 3.24 13.30
CA ILE A 870 55.56 3.13 13.18
C ILE A 870 55.21 3.09 11.68
N ASP A 871 55.13 1.92 11.06
CA ASP A 871 54.45 1.79 9.74
C ASP A 871 54.06 0.37 9.29
N GLN A 872 53.99 -0.63 10.20
CA GLN A 872 53.58 -2.00 9.81
C GLN A 872 52.55 -2.66 10.73
N LEU A 873 51.51 -1.92 11.15
CA LEU A 873 50.39 -2.50 11.92
C LEU A 873 48.99 -2.24 11.36
N THR A 874 48.86 -1.89 10.08
CA THR A 874 47.55 -1.83 9.41
C THR A 874 47.62 -2.41 8.01
N ARG A 875 47.60 -3.75 7.91
CA ARG A 875 47.04 -4.48 6.77
C ARG A 875 46.83 -5.95 7.14
N LYS A 876 45.63 -6.23 7.66
CA LYS A 876 44.85 -7.45 7.40
C LYS A 876 43.58 -7.40 8.24
N GLN A 877 42.49 -6.95 7.61
CA GLN A 877 41.14 -7.53 7.68
C GLN A 877 40.17 -6.62 6.92
N GLN A 878 40.02 -6.91 5.63
CA GLN A 878 38.72 -7.19 5.03
C GLN A 878 38.86 -8.52 4.29
#